data_AF-A0AAD2JZA6-F1
#
_entry.id   AF-A0AAD2JZA6-F1
#
_cell.length_a   1.000
_cell.length_b   1.000
_cell.length_c   1.000
_cell.angle_alpha   90.00
_cell.angle_beta   90.00
_cell.angle_gamma   90.00
#
_symmetry.space_group_name_H-M   'P 1'
#
loop_
_entity.id
_entity.type
_entity.pdbx_description
1 polymer ?
#
loop_
_entity_poly.entity_id
_entity_poly.type
_entity_poly.pdbx_seq_one_letter_code
_entity_poly.pdbx_strand_id
1 'polypeptide(L)'
;MYCNGLYISCGCSRPQIRRLVLSLSRPMQSLLPFLLVALSLTAGTQSRTHGRRLHNAGHSRSLEELELELPTRTTKLSANWNLDRSFAIDNETALAKRDNTKYVFMHHIVGNTQANWTADIQAIGAQGVDAIALNIGGDTWQRTQIGYAYAAAQAISSPVKLFISFDFTTNLGCDLNDIVQRTLQFSSHPSQFKVNGRAMISSYEGACLGDAGWRSLKDQTNGYIMPFISGLEGNFGAWSSFDSWYCWGCAWSQNNQDKNTADDYYYISQVGSKYATTVSGWFYTHLSDKNRILRSDDWLLNNRWNQIFQMRDQLTFVEMVTWNDFGESDYFGPVTANQPTGTTWADNFPHTAWMDMSAYYIQAFKTGVYPTVTKDVIYFWARPHPHDATATADPLPQPANYAWTSDYLWAAAFCSSTCTVTLKSGTSSSQTWTNLGAGVNLLQLPLAPGRVSVAMSKGSTTVLSASPTDFTYVSVPSLYNLNVYVGAASATSTATTSTATATTSTSTSTTTTSTTSTATTTTATTTSTTTTTTTTTSTSTDTAATSAATVTWSYQGCYTDNGGSRTLRGIEIDSSTGNSISSCQSQCQVAGYLYAGVEYGSQCFCAAAIASGVSTWDESHCSYPCPGGAGKCGGFNAINIYKASSASTATTTTTTTSAAAATVTAGGQSWSSLGCYADSTNQRVLPAQVYEGPSNGVTSCLTSCANAGYSFGGVEFGSQCFCGNAAPASSLIATSDSCNYACSAGSASGICGGANRINIYSISGGAAPITTPPAGADTGSWTYLGCYPDSPSSRIVSALEVDSASSNSIASCETTCSQAGFSYAAVEFGQQCFCGPSLLSGVSAVADSHCSYACPAGSGNCGGFNYASVYYKPASSSTSSVTTVGSTAWTHLGCYNDATNARVLSYGAYDGPANSVSSCLTGCGGKGYVYGGLEFGQQCFCGSTFTSKTATASSNCQYHCSGDSAGLCGGFNYVDVYYAASGLH
;
A
#
# COMPACT_ATOMS: atom_id res chain seq x y z
N MET A 1 -49.76 -32.85 -31.43
CA MET A 1 -50.69 -33.60 -32.30
C MET A 1 -50.17 -35.04 -32.40
N TYR A 2 -51.05 -36.04 -32.46
CA TYR A 2 -50.75 -37.48 -32.59
C TYR A 2 -50.07 -37.82 -33.95
N CYS A 3 -49.51 -39.00 -34.29
CA CYS A 3 -49.76 -40.39 -33.83
C CYS A 3 -48.66 -41.40 -34.30
N ASN A 4 -48.45 -42.52 -33.57
CA ASN A 4 -48.07 -43.92 -33.95
C ASN A 4 -46.85 -44.21 -34.89
N GLY A 5 -46.07 -45.32 -34.82
CA GLY A 5 -46.00 -46.60 -34.05
C GLY A 5 -44.87 -47.50 -34.66
N LEU A 6 -44.61 -48.80 -34.40
CA LEU A 6 -45.04 -49.80 -33.38
C LEU A 6 -44.23 -51.14 -33.55
N TYR A 7 -44.12 -51.97 -32.49
CA TYR A 7 -43.74 -53.43 -32.45
C TYR A 7 -42.27 -53.90 -32.74
N ILE A 8 -41.69 -54.99 -32.15
CA ILE A 8 -42.15 -56.10 -31.25
C ILE A 8 -41.03 -56.64 -30.29
N SER A 9 -41.42 -57.07 -29.06
CA SER A 9 -40.88 -58.04 -28.03
C SER A 9 -39.35 -58.37 -27.84
N CYS A 10 -38.86 -58.95 -26.71
CA CYS A 10 -39.51 -59.55 -25.53
C CYS A 10 -38.66 -59.52 -24.22
N GLY A 11 -39.31 -59.22 -23.07
CA GLY A 11 -38.82 -59.43 -21.68
C GLY A 11 -38.37 -58.17 -20.89
N CYS A 12 -38.33 -58.12 -19.55
CA CYS A 12 -38.99 -58.97 -18.51
C CYS A 12 -39.12 -58.22 -17.13
N SER A 13 -38.97 -58.91 -15.98
CA SER A 13 -39.40 -58.51 -14.61
C SER A 13 -38.25 -58.36 -13.56
N ARG A 14 -38.15 -57.39 -12.60
CA ARG A 14 -39.06 -56.66 -11.64
C ARG A 14 -39.24 -57.34 -10.25
N PRO A 15 -39.63 -56.65 -9.11
CA PRO A 15 -39.70 -55.20 -8.78
C PRO A 15 -39.42 -54.71 -7.29
N GLN A 16 -39.20 -53.39 -7.11
CA GLN A 16 -39.72 -52.39 -6.10
C GLN A 16 -39.99 -52.68 -4.60
N ILE A 17 -39.73 -51.67 -3.71
CA ILE A 17 -40.72 -50.89 -2.89
C ILE A 17 -40.08 -49.72 -2.08
N ARG A 18 -40.89 -48.78 -1.55
CA ARG A 18 -40.55 -47.43 -0.99
C ARG A 18 -40.61 -47.30 0.58
N ARG A 19 -40.08 -46.15 1.09
CA ARG A 19 -40.59 -45.21 2.15
C ARG A 19 -39.83 -45.02 3.49
N LEU A 20 -39.30 -43.80 3.66
CA LEU A 20 -39.63 -42.75 4.67
C LEU A 20 -39.56 -43.01 6.21
N VAL A 21 -38.87 -42.08 6.91
CA VAL A 21 -39.26 -41.36 8.17
C VAL A 21 -38.66 -41.75 9.56
N LEU A 22 -38.21 -40.67 10.25
CA LEU A 22 -38.03 -40.39 11.69
C LEU A 22 -36.76 -40.78 12.47
N SER A 23 -36.56 -39.98 13.53
CA SER A 23 -35.40 -39.81 14.41
C SER A 23 -35.60 -40.50 15.77
N LEU A 24 -34.53 -40.61 16.58
CA LEU A 24 -34.45 -40.03 17.95
C LEU A 24 -33.20 -40.46 18.75
N SER A 25 -32.76 -39.54 19.64
CA SER A 25 -32.12 -39.74 20.97
C SER A 25 -30.93 -40.70 21.20
N ARG A 26 -29.74 -40.11 21.42
CA ARG A 26 -28.93 -40.02 22.69
C ARG A 26 -29.51 -40.68 23.98
N PRO A 27 -28.75 -40.88 25.11
CA PRO A 27 -27.30 -40.61 25.41
C PRO A 27 -26.59 -41.65 26.36
N MET A 28 -25.46 -41.22 26.97
CA MET A 28 -24.90 -41.61 28.30
C MET A 28 -24.07 -42.91 28.40
N GLN A 29 -23.07 -43.08 29.27
CA GLN A 29 -22.13 -42.27 30.09
C GLN A 29 -21.57 -43.21 31.19
N SER A 30 -20.26 -43.22 31.45
CA SER A 30 -19.58 -43.44 32.75
C SER A 30 -18.10 -43.77 32.48
N LEU A 31 -17.14 -42.93 32.88
CA LEU A 31 -16.54 -42.79 34.22
C LEU A 31 -15.57 -43.95 34.59
N LEU A 32 -14.28 -43.62 34.49
CA LEU A 32 -13.15 -43.83 35.44
C LEU A 32 -13.47 -44.45 36.84
N PRO A 33 -12.49 -44.97 37.64
CA PRO A 33 -11.12 -44.42 37.76
C PRO A 33 -9.95 -45.40 38.16
N PHE A 34 -8.76 -44.77 38.33
CA PHE A 34 -7.69 -45.04 39.32
C PHE A 34 -6.44 -45.91 39.00
N LEU A 35 -5.30 -45.20 38.92
CA LEU A 35 -4.08 -45.31 39.75
C LEU A 35 -3.38 -46.69 39.90
N LEU A 36 -2.11 -46.80 39.47
CA LEU A 36 -0.94 -46.64 40.36
C LEU A 36 0.42 -46.76 39.62
N VAL A 37 1.31 -45.80 39.91
CA VAL A 37 2.77 -45.91 40.14
C VAL A 37 3.71 -46.48 39.06
N ALA A 38 4.91 -45.90 39.04
CA ALA A 38 5.98 -46.12 38.07
C ALA A 38 7.20 -46.83 38.67
N LEU A 39 8.20 -47.01 37.79
CA LEU A 39 9.66 -47.04 38.04
C LEU A 39 10.37 -48.37 38.35
N SER A 40 11.44 -48.56 37.56
CA SER A 40 12.69 -49.26 37.85
C SER A 40 12.75 -50.78 37.67
N LEU A 41 13.50 -51.24 36.66
CA LEU A 41 14.85 -51.81 36.86
C LEU A 41 15.61 -52.05 35.55
N THR A 42 16.94 -52.13 35.64
CA THR A 42 17.91 -52.19 34.54
C THR A 42 18.62 -53.55 34.43
N ALA A 43 19.40 -53.69 33.35
CA ALA A 43 20.48 -54.67 33.09
C ALA A 43 20.10 -56.02 32.44
N GLY A 44 20.95 -56.45 31.49
CA GLY A 44 20.83 -57.72 30.77
C GLY A 44 21.58 -57.75 29.43
N THR A 45 22.91 -57.91 29.46
CA THR A 45 23.78 -57.96 28.27
C THR A 45 23.75 -59.32 27.54
N GLN A 46 23.95 -59.35 26.21
CA GLN A 46 24.72 -60.41 25.55
C GLN A 46 25.33 -60.00 24.19
N SER A 47 26.26 -60.82 23.68
CA SER A 47 27.31 -60.46 22.71
C SER A 47 27.29 -61.33 21.44
N ARG A 48 27.79 -60.81 20.30
CA ARG A 48 28.62 -61.56 19.31
C ARG A 48 29.23 -60.67 18.19
N THR A 49 30.58 -60.59 18.17
CA THR A 49 31.53 -60.82 17.03
C THR A 49 31.14 -60.41 15.58
N HIS A 50 31.92 -59.72 14.72
CA HIS A 50 33.37 -59.36 14.61
C HIS A 50 33.55 -58.07 13.73
N GLY A 51 34.73 -57.44 13.49
CA GLY A 51 36.07 -57.61 14.09
C GLY A 51 37.33 -57.46 13.18
N ARG A 52 37.50 -56.43 12.33
CA ARG A 52 38.81 -56.08 11.66
C ARG A 52 39.05 -54.55 11.65
N ARG A 53 40.08 -54.03 12.35
CA ARG A 53 41.50 -53.76 11.93
C ARG A 53 41.62 -52.45 11.10
N LEU A 54 42.50 -51.46 11.34
CA LEU A 54 43.56 -51.07 12.33
C LEU A 54 43.72 -49.50 12.20
N HIS A 55 44.46 -48.68 12.98
CA HIS A 55 45.37 -48.83 14.13
C HIS A 55 45.52 -47.49 14.92
N ASN A 56 46.15 -47.55 16.10
CA ASN A 56 47.15 -46.66 16.77
C ASN A 56 47.56 -45.31 16.14
N ALA A 57 48.10 -44.32 16.88
CA ALA A 57 48.23 -43.95 18.33
C ALA A 57 49.05 -42.62 18.37
N GLY A 58 49.18 -41.81 19.42
CA GLY A 58 48.73 -41.77 20.82
C GLY A 58 49.67 -40.86 21.66
N HIS A 59 49.40 -40.67 22.96
CA HIS A 59 50.25 -40.02 24.00
C HIS A 59 50.43 -38.47 23.95
N SER A 60 50.75 -37.73 25.05
CA SER A 60 50.38 -37.76 26.50
C SER A 60 51.16 -36.67 27.29
N ARG A 61 50.67 -36.21 28.46
CA ARG A 61 51.38 -35.45 29.55
C ARG A 61 51.69 -33.94 29.28
N SER A 62 51.91 -33.03 30.26
CA SER A 62 51.52 -32.90 31.70
C SER A 62 52.01 -31.56 32.35
N LEU A 63 51.22 -30.97 33.26
CA LEU A 63 51.57 -30.18 34.49
C LEU A 63 52.28 -28.77 34.45
N GLU A 64 51.97 -27.98 35.51
CA GLU A 64 52.70 -26.83 36.14
C GLU A 64 52.93 -25.52 35.35
N GLU A 65 53.09 -24.30 35.90
CA GLU A 65 52.59 -23.60 37.13
C GLU A 65 52.78 -22.04 36.93
N LEU A 66 52.39 -21.18 37.89
CA LEU A 66 52.61 -19.69 38.10
C LEU A 66 53.27 -18.81 36.99
N GLU A 67 52.93 -17.52 36.75
CA GLU A 67 53.02 -16.37 37.67
C GLU A 67 52.42 -15.03 37.08
N LEU A 68 52.57 -13.89 37.79
CA LEU A 68 52.00 -12.55 37.49
C LEU A 68 52.84 -11.67 36.54
N GLU A 69 52.20 -10.78 35.76
CA GLU A 69 52.42 -9.30 35.69
C GLU A 69 51.86 -8.63 34.40
N LEU A 70 51.56 -7.33 34.50
CA LEU A 70 51.18 -6.36 33.43
C LEU A 70 52.19 -5.18 33.49
N PRO A 71 52.26 -4.19 32.55
CA PRO A 71 51.45 -3.93 31.33
C PRO A 71 52.25 -3.48 30.07
N THR A 72 51.56 -3.23 28.94
CA THR A 72 51.59 -1.98 28.11
C THR A 72 51.60 -2.13 26.56
N ARG A 73 50.62 -1.43 25.95
CA ARG A 73 50.58 -0.68 24.66
C ARG A 73 50.70 -1.33 23.26
N THR A 74 49.78 -0.84 22.42
CA THR A 74 49.86 -0.50 20.96
C THR A 74 49.64 -1.57 19.85
N THR A 75 48.42 -1.55 19.32
CA THR A 75 48.04 -1.52 17.88
C THR A 75 48.58 -2.59 16.90
N LYS A 76 47.65 -3.39 16.34
CA LYS A 76 47.29 -3.35 14.89
C LYS A 76 46.08 -4.25 14.55
N LEU A 77 45.41 -3.93 13.44
CA LEU A 77 44.31 -4.69 12.85
C LEU A 77 44.80 -5.98 12.16
N SER A 78 44.11 -7.11 12.38
CA SER A 78 43.77 -8.11 11.33
C SER A 78 42.77 -9.14 11.90
N ALA A 79 42.17 -9.95 11.03
CA ALA A 79 40.91 -10.68 11.30
C ALA A 79 41.05 -12.14 11.77
N ASN A 80 39.89 -12.72 12.10
CA ASN A 80 39.51 -14.15 12.14
C ASN A 80 39.34 -14.85 13.50
N TRP A 81 38.07 -14.91 13.93
CA TRP A 81 37.31 -16.14 14.21
C TRP A 81 38.09 -17.37 14.74
N ASN A 82 37.95 -17.71 16.03
CA ASN A 82 36.93 -18.67 16.51
C ASN A 82 37.06 -19.05 17.99
N LEU A 83 35.91 -19.40 18.61
CA LEU A 83 35.72 -20.03 19.93
C LEU A 83 36.10 -19.13 21.14
N ASP A 84 35.47 -19.20 22.31
CA ASP A 84 34.58 -20.24 22.88
C ASP A 84 33.43 -19.62 23.72
N ARG A 85 32.43 -20.41 24.11
CA ARG A 85 31.30 -19.98 24.97
C ARG A 85 31.61 -20.20 26.45
N SER A 86 31.49 -19.16 27.27
CA SER A 86 31.25 -19.34 28.71
C SER A 86 30.40 -18.22 29.32
N PHE A 87 29.10 -18.51 29.44
CA PHE A 87 28.14 -17.99 30.43
C PHE A 87 28.42 -16.59 31.06
N ALA A 88 27.82 -15.56 30.46
CA ALA A 88 27.18 -14.50 31.22
C ALA A 88 25.65 -14.69 31.06
N ILE A 89 24.91 -14.60 32.18
CA ILE A 89 23.46 -14.86 32.20
C ILE A 89 22.72 -13.54 31.94
N ASP A 90 22.42 -13.28 30.67
CA ASP A 90 21.44 -12.26 30.28
C ASP A 90 20.08 -12.91 29.97
N ASN A 91 19.01 -12.20 30.32
CA ASN A 91 17.65 -12.72 30.46
C ASN A 91 16.90 -12.83 29.11
N GLU A 92 17.33 -13.77 28.25
CA GLU A 92 16.73 -14.12 26.95
C GLU A 92 15.32 -14.75 27.02
N THR A 93 14.67 -14.75 28.19
CA THR A 93 13.37 -15.42 28.38
C THR A 93 12.15 -14.64 27.85
N ALA A 94 12.33 -13.43 27.31
CA ALA A 94 11.24 -12.51 26.97
C ALA A 94 11.12 -12.08 25.49
N LEU A 95 12.09 -12.41 24.61
CA LEU A 95 12.16 -11.82 23.25
C LEU A 95 12.17 -12.83 22.09
N ALA A 96 12.44 -14.11 22.33
CA ALA A 96 12.41 -15.15 21.29
C ALA A 96 10.97 -15.66 21.04
N LYS A 97 10.29 -15.10 20.03
CA LYS A 97 9.02 -15.62 19.48
C LYS A 97 9.25 -16.95 18.75
N ARG A 98 8.52 -18.00 19.15
CA ARG A 98 8.72 -19.43 18.75
C ARG A 98 7.55 -19.94 17.90
N ASP A 99 7.83 -20.86 16.96
CA ASP A 99 6.86 -21.41 15.99
C ASP A 99 5.55 -22.00 16.56
N ASN A 100 5.52 -22.40 17.83
CA ASN A 100 4.33 -22.97 18.49
C ASN A 100 3.49 -21.93 19.26
N THR A 101 3.83 -20.65 19.19
CA THR A 101 3.06 -19.56 19.80
C THR A 101 2.04 -19.04 18.80
N LYS A 102 0.84 -18.70 19.29
CA LYS A 102 -0.23 -18.14 18.46
C LYS A 102 -0.12 -16.61 18.47
N TYR A 103 -0.12 -15.99 17.30
CA TYR A 103 -0.01 -14.54 17.15
C TYR A 103 -1.19 -13.95 16.38
N VAL A 104 -1.62 -12.75 16.78
CA VAL A 104 -2.59 -11.95 16.01
C VAL A 104 -1.90 -10.69 15.50
N PHE A 105 -2.08 -10.39 14.23
CA PHE A 105 -1.61 -9.17 13.57
C PHE A 105 -2.78 -8.23 13.25
N MET A 106 -2.48 -6.96 13.05
CA MET A 106 -3.42 -5.96 12.52
C MET A 106 -2.82 -5.34 11.25
N HIS A 107 -3.53 -5.43 10.13
CA HIS A 107 -3.14 -4.80 8.88
C HIS A 107 -3.43 -3.29 8.94
N HIS A 108 -2.47 -2.45 8.54
CA HIS A 108 -2.59 -0.99 8.65
C HIS A 108 -2.11 -0.34 7.35
N ILE A 109 -3.01 0.39 6.70
CA ILE A 109 -2.75 1.07 5.43
C ILE A 109 -1.96 2.34 5.73
N VAL A 110 -0.65 2.33 5.43
CA VAL A 110 0.24 3.49 5.64
C VAL A 110 -0.28 4.69 4.84
N GLY A 111 -0.82 4.44 3.64
CA GLY A 111 -1.52 5.41 2.80
C GLY A 111 -2.64 6.20 3.49
N ASN A 112 -3.31 5.60 4.49
CA ASN A 112 -4.44 6.18 5.22
C ASN A 112 -4.04 6.63 6.63
N THR A 113 -2.74 6.77 6.93
CA THR A 113 -2.28 7.11 8.28
C THR A 113 -2.18 8.61 8.50
N GLN A 114 -2.85 9.10 9.55
CA GLN A 114 -2.57 10.43 10.10
C GLN A 114 -1.42 10.33 11.12
N ALA A 115 -0.67 11.40 11.34
CA ALA A 115 0.62 11.42 12.06
C ALA A 115 0.61 11.01 13.56
N ASN A 116 -0.47 10.41 14.06
CA ASN A 116 -0.61 9.92 15.44
C ASN A 116 -0.41 8.39 15.54
N TRP A 117 0.71 7.90 15.00
CA TRP A 117 1.14 6.50 15.14
C TRP A 117 1.09 6.00 16.59
N THR A 118 1.42 6.85 17.55
CA THR A 118 1.35 6.54 18.99
C THR A 118 -0.05 6.07 19.42
N ALA A 119 -1.11 6.80 19.07
CA ALA A 119 -2.47 6.43 19.47
C ALA A 119 -2.94 5.13 18.81
N ASP A 120 -2.63 4.93 17.52
CA ASP A 120 -2.95 3.69 16.81
C ASP A 120 -2.24 2.49 17.43
N ILE A 121 -0.92 2.58 17.64
CA ILE A 121 -0.12 1.50 18.25
C ILE A 121 -0.63 1.17 19.67
N GLN A 122 -1.02 2.19 20.45
CA GLN A 122 -1.59 1.99 21.79
C GLN A 122 -2.98 1.34 21.73
N ALA A 123 -3.87 1.81 20.85
CA ALA A 123 -5.23 1.32 20.73
C ALA A 123 -5.26 -0.13 20.20
N ILE A 124 -4.44 -0.45 19.20
CA ILE A 124 -4.25 -1.81 18.69
C ILE A 124 -3.66 -2.72 19.78
N GLY A 125 -2.63 -2.24 20.49
CA GLY A 125 -1.95 -3.01 21.53
C GLY A 125 -2.77 -3.32 22.77
N ALA A 126 -3.65 -2.41 23.17
CA ALA A 126 -4.55 -2.60 24.31
C ALA A 126 -5.47 -3.83 24.15
N GLN A 127 -5.69 -4.27 22.91
CA GLN A 127 -6.62 -5.35 22.55
C GLN A 127 -5.91 -6.70 22.35
N GLY A 128 -4.60 -6.77 22.62
CA GLY A 128 -3.83 -8.02 22.63
C GLY A 128 -3.20 -8.43 21.30
N VAL A 129 -3.22 -7.56 20.29
CA VAL A 129 -2.50 -7.73 19.00
C VAL A 129 -0.98 -7.75 19.23
N ASP A 130 -0.28 -8.66 18.56
CA ASP A 130 1.17 -8.88 18.72
C ASP A 130 2.03 -8.04 17.79
N ALA A 131 1.49 -7.68 16.61
CA ALA A 131 2.14 -6.77 15.68
C ALA A 131 1.19 -6.09 14.68
N ILE A 132 1.68 -5.00 14.10
CA ILE A 132 1.03 -4.28 13.00
C ILE A 132 1.78 -4.60 11.70
N ALA A 133 1.05 -5.04 10.69
CA ALA A 133 1.51 -5.20 9.32
C ALA A 133 1.34 -3.86 8.60
N LEU A 134 2.45 -3.15 8.39
CA LEU A 134 2.45 -1.82 7.79
C LEU A 134 2.40 -1.95 6.25
N ASN A 135 1.22 -1.80 5.66
CA ASN A 135 1.00 -1.85 4.21
C ASN A 135 1.56 -0.61 3.53
N ILE A 136 2.52 -0.79 2.62
CA ILE A 136 3.25 0.30 1.95
C ILE A 136 3.46 0.04 0.47
N GLY A 137 3.22 1.10 -0.33
CA GLY A 137 3.50 1.19 -1.75
C GLY A 137 4.85 1.84 -2.12
N GLY A 138 4.96 2.31 -3.37
CA GLY A 138 6.19 2.86 -3.94
C GLY A 138 6.57 4.25 -3.44
N ASP A 139 5.56 5.06 -3.13
CA ASP A 139 5.66 6.46 -2.70
C ASP A 139 6.75 6.69 -1.65
N THR A 140 7.54 7.76 -1.84
CA THR A 140 8.61 8.15 -0.92
C THR A 140 8.08 8.57 0.45
N TRP A 141 6.95 9.28 0.50
CA TRP A 141 6.37 9.76 1.76
C TRP A 141 5.89 8.61 2.67
N GLN A 142 5.43 7.49 2.09
CA GLN A 142 5.03 6.31 2.87
C GLN A 142 6.24 5.68 3.58
N ARG A 143 7.43 5.71 2.96
CA ARG A 143 8.68 5.25 3.61
C ARG A 143 8.99 6.05 4.87
N THR A 144 8.76 7.37 4.82
CA THR A 144 8.91 8.27 5.98
C THR A 144 7.90 7.91 7.08
N GLN A 145 6.65 7.59 6.72
CA GLN A 145 5.64 7.15 7.67
C GLN A 145 5.98 5.83 8.37
N ILE A 146 6.59 4.85 7.68
CA ILE A 146 7.16 3.65 8.34
C ILE A 146 8.18 4.07 9.42
N GLY A 147 9.08 5.00 9.09
CA GLY A 147 10.04 5.56 10.05
C GLY A 147 9.36 6.14 11.30
N TYR A 148 8.27 6.90 11.12
CA TYR A 148 7.48 7.44 12.21
C TYR A 148 6.76 6.37 13.03
N ALA A 149 6.24 5.31 12.41
CA ALA A 149 5.65 4.17 13.11
C ALA A 149 6.66 3.49 14.03
N TYR A 150 7.86 3.19 13.52
CA TYR A 150 8.95 2.58 14.30
C TYR A 150 9.45 3.47 15.43
N ALA A 151 9.62 4.77 15.18
CA ALA A 151 9.99 5.75 16.19
C ALA A 151 8.92 5.89 17.29
N ALA A 152 7.63 5.97 16.92
CA ALA A 152 6.52 6.03 17.87
C ALA A 152 6.46 4.77 18.73
N ALA A 153 6.55 3.57 18.14
CA ALA A 153 6.61 2.31 18.86
C ALA A 153 7.78 2.24 19.86
N GLN A 154 8.95 2.77 19.50
CA GLN A 154 10.10 2.84 20.40
C GLN A 154 9.89 3.86 21.53
N ALA A 155 9.38 5.06 21.21
CA ALA A 155 9.18 6.14 22.17
C ALA A 155 8.23 5.74 23.32
N ILE A 156 7.19 4.96 23.03
CA ILE A 156 6.27 4.42 24.04
C ILE A 156 6.69 3.05 24.61
N SER A 157 7.84 2.51 24.20
CA SER A 157 8.30 1.16 24.56
C SER A 157 7.24 0.08 24.29
N SER A 158 6.60 0.13 23.12
CA SER A 158 5.42 -0.66 22.81
C SER A 158 5.66 -2.17 22.92
N PRO A 159 4.75 -2.94 23.55
CA PRO A 159 4.75 -4.39 23.48
C PRO A 159 4.36 -4.89 22.08
N VAL A 160 3.58 -4.11 21.34
CA VAL A 160 3.23 -4.36 19.94
C VAL A 160 4.47 -4.14 19.08
N LYS A 161 4.71 -5.08 18.17
CA LYS A 161 5.80 -4.97 17.20
C LYS A 161 5.26 -4.53 15.83
N LEU A 162 6.15 -4.20 14.91
CA LEU A 162 5.81 -3.76 13.57
C LEU A 162 6.52 -4.67 12.56
N PHE A 163 5.95 -4.85 11.38
CA PHE A 163 6.65 -5.41 10.23
C PHE A 163 6.12 -4.78 8.95
N ILE A 164 6.91 -4.86 7.87
CA ILE A 164 6.52 -4.31 6.57
C ILE A 164 5.65 -5.33 5.84
N SER A 165 4.52 -4.85 5.32
CA SER A 165 3.72 -5.53 4.31
C SER A 165 3.85 -4.76 3.00
N PHE A 166 4.54 -5.33 2.01
CA PHE A 166 4.69 -4.66 0.72
C PHE A 166 3.41 -4.77 -0.11
N ASP A 167 2.92 -3.67 -0.68
CA ASP A 167 1.78 -3.71 -1.60
C ASP A 167 2.26 -3.61 -3.05
N PHE A 168 2.28 -4.75 -3.74
CA PHE A 168 2.74 -4.85 -5.12
C PHE A 168 1.66 -4.43 -6.15
N THR A 169 0.46 -4.07 -5.71
CA THR A 169 -0.60 -3.56 -6.59
C THR A 169 -0.51 -2.05 -6.80
N THR A 170 0.35 -1.36 -6.05
CA THR A 170 0.63 0.07 -6.20
C THR A 170 1.82 0.33 -7.14
N ASN A 171 2.21 1.60 -7.26
CA ASN A 171 3.48 2.04 -7.86
C ASN A 171 4.79 1.51 -7.20
N LEU A 172 4.74 0.55 -6.27
CA LEU A 172 5.93 -0.07 -5.68
C LEU A 172 6.79 -0.78 -6.73
N GLY A 173 6.15 -1.43 -7.69
CA GLY A 173 6.83 -2.30 -8.64
C GLY A 173 7.55 -3.47 -7.93
N CYS A 174 8.54 -4.06 -8.60
CA CYS A 174 9.18 -5.30 -8.16
C CYS A 174 10.70 -5.19 -8.13
N ASP A 175 11.22 -4.00 -7.80
CA ASP A 175 12.65 -3.78 -7.55
C ASP A 175 13.07 -4.48 -6.25
N LEU A 176 13.62 -5.68 -6.42
CA LEU A 176 14.15 -6.49 -5.34
C LEU A 176 15.19 -5.74 -4.48
N ASN A 177 15.99 -4.84 -5.05
CA ASN A 177 17.00 -4.11 -4.29
C ASN A 177 16.33 -3.06 -3.38
N ASP A 178 15.37 -2.27 -3.88
CA ASP A 178 14.60 -1.33 -3.04
C ASP A 178 13.85 -2.06 -1.91
N ILE A 179 13.23 -3.21 -2.22
CA ILE A 179 12.52 -4.06 -1.23
C ILE A 179 13.49 -4.62 -0.16
N VAL A 180 14.68 -5.08 -0.57
CA VAL A 180 15.75 -5.51 0.35
C VAL A 180 16.21 -4.35 1.24
N GLN A 181 16.48 -3.15 0.69
CA GLN A 181 16.95 -2.01 1.48
C GLN A 181 15.89 -1.53 2.48
N ARG A 182 14.62 -1.40 2.07
CA ARG A 182 13.49 -1.06 2.96
C ARG A 182 13.33 -2.07 4.09
N THR A 183 13.52 -3.36 3.82
CA THR A 183 13.52 -4.41 4.84
C THR A 183 14.69 -4.26 5.82
N LEU A 184 15.92 -4.12 5.28
CA LEU A 184 17.14 -4.04 6.10
C LEU A 184 17.11 -2.84 7.05
N GLN A 185 16.54 -1.71 6.63
CA GLN A 185 16.38 -0.48 7.41
C GLN A 185 15.77 -0.72 8.81
N PHE A 186 14.81 -1.64 8.93
CA PHE A 186 14.11 -1.93 10.18
C PHE A 186 14.38 -3.33 10.74
N SER A 187 15.00 -4.23 9.96
CA SER A 187 15.30 -5.62 10.33
C SER A 187 15.99 -5.81 11.71
N SER A 188 16.81 -4.85 12.14
CA SER A 188 17.52 -4.85 13.43
C SER A 188 16.83 -4.05 14.54
N HIS A 189 15.75 -3.33 14.23
CA HIS A 189 15.09 -2.41 15.15
C HIS A 189 14.39 -3.12 16.33
N PRO A 190 14.42 -2.58 17.58
CA PRO A 190 13.80 -3.23 18.75
C PRO A 190 12.27 -3.40 18.67
N SER A 191 11.61 -2.60 17.83
CA SER A 191 10.17 -2.71 17.54
C SER A 191 9.83 -3.65 16.38
N GLN A 192 10.80 -4.20 15.65
CA GLN A 192 10.55 -5.15 14.55
C GLN A 192 9.99 -6.48 15.09
N PHE A 193 8.92 -6.99 14.49
CA PHE A 193 8.42 -8.33 14.76
C PHE A 193 9.35 -9.35 14.10
N LYS A 194 9.73 -10.37 14.87
CA LYS A 194 10.64 -11.43 14.44
C LYS A 194 10.06 -12.80 14.76
N VAL A 195 10.32 -13.77 13.91
CA VAL A 195 10.03 -15.20 14.15
C VAL A 195 11.36 -15.94 14.19
N ASN A 196 11.70 -16.61 15.29
CA ASN A 196 13.01 -17.26 15.48
C ASN A 196 14.22 -16.35 15.15
N GLY A 197 14.12 -15.05 15.49
CA GLY A 197 15.16 -14.04 15.23
C GLY A 197 15.17 -13.43 13.82
N ARG A 198 14.36 -13.95 12.90
CA ARG A 198 14.24 -13.51 11.50
C ARG A 198 13.18 -12.42 11.37
N ALA A 199 13.49 -11.31 10.70
CA ALA A 199 12.57 -10.17 10.56
C ALA A 199 11.37 -10.55 9.70
N MET A 200 10.15 -10.37 10.20
CA MET A 200 8.93 -10.68 9.46
C MET A 200 8.74 -9.76 8.26
N ILE A 201 8.34 -10.33 7.13
CA ILE A 201 8.02 -9.65 5.88
C ILE A 201 6.76 -10.29 5.31
N SER A 202 5.74 -9.48 5.03
CA SER A 202 4.55 -9.89 4.30
C SER A 202 4.38 -9.07 3.03
N SER A 203 3.34 -9.38 2.27
CA SER A 203 2.90 -8.57 1.15
C SER A 203 1.45 -8.84 0.78
N TYR A 204 0.84 -7.83 0.16
CA TYR A 204 -0.30 -8.03 -0.72
C TYR A 204 0.25 -8.15 -2.15
N GLU A 205 0.02 -9.31 -2.77
CA GLU A 205 0.62 -9.74 -4.04
C GLU A 205 2.16 -9.81 -4.02
N GLY A 206 2.79 -9.81 -5.19
CA GLY A 206 4.25 -9.98 -5.35
C GLY A 206 4.67 -11.15 -6.23
N ALA A 207 3.76 -11.70 -7.05
CA ALA A 207 4.06 -12.77 -8.00
C ALA A 207 5.21 -12.43 -8.97
N CYS A 208 5.36 -11.14 -9.31
CA CYS A 208 6.38 -10.60 -10.20
C CYS A 208 7.84 -10.87 -9.75
N LEU A 209 8.10 -11.04 -8.45
CA LEU A 209 9.43 -11.41 -7.96
C LEU A 209 9.78 -12.87 -8.29
N GLY A 210 8.77 -13.74 -8.45
CA GLY A 210 8.93 -15.19 -8.52
C GLY A 210 9.51 -15.79 -7.23
N ASP A 211 9.47 -17.12 -7.13
CA ASP A 211 10.09 -17.84 -5.99
C ASP A 211 11.60 -17.58 -5.86
N ALA A 212 12.27 -17.24 -6.98
CA ALA A 212 13.66 -16.83 -6.99
C ALA A 212 13.91 -15.46 -6.34
N GLY A 213 13.09 -14.44 -6.64
CA GLY A 213 13.18 -13.12 -6.03
C GLY A 213 12.83 -13.15 -4.54
N TRP A 214 11.79 -13.88 -4.17
CA TRP A 214 11.43 -14.09 -2.75
C TRP A 214 12.50 -14.86 -1.97
N ARG A 215 13.13 -15.88 -2.56
CA ARG A 215 14.31 -16.53 -1.97
C ARG A 215 15.49 -15.56 -1.83
N SER A 216 15.74 -14.73 -2.83
CA SER A 216 16.83 -13.75 -2.77
C SER A 216 16.59 -12.67 -1.71
N LEU A 217 15.34 -12.21 -1.54
CA LEU A 217 14.94 -11.31 -0.44
C LEU A 217 15.19 -11.99 0.91
N LYS A 218 14.74 -13.24 1.06
CA LYS A 218 14.93 -14.08 2.25
C LYS A 218 16.40 -14.21 2.63
N ASP A 219 17.25 -14.57 1.67
CA ASP A 219 18.68 -14.83 1.87
C ASP A 219 19.45 -13.54 2.18
N GLN A 220 19.14 -12.41 1.51
CA GLN A 220 19.81 -11.12 1.73
C GLN A 220 19.41 -10.44 3.05
N THR A 221 18.18 -10.67 3.53
CA THR A 221 17.65 -9.98 4.73
C THR A 221 17.62 -10.87 5.98
N ASN A 222 17.81 -12.18 5.81
CA ASN A 222 17.46 -13.21 6.80
C ASN A 222 16.00 -13.05 7.30
N GLY A 223 15.11 -12.59 6.43
CA GLY A 223 13.70 -12.32 6.74
C GLY A 223 12.84 -13.59 6.78
N TYR A 224 11.75 -13.59 7.55
CA TYR A 224 10.71 -14.61 7.56
C TYR A 224 9.60 -14.18 6.60
N ILE A 225 9.34 -15.02 5.58
CA ILE A 225 8.52 -14.65 4.42
C ILE A 225 7.09 -15.20 4.57
N MET A 226 6.10 -14.30 4.67
CA MET A 226 4.66 -14.60 4.70
C MET A 226 3.84 -13.68 3.76
N PRO A 227 3.94 -13.85 2.43
CA PRO A 227 3.14 -13.08 1.49
C PRO A 227 1.71 -13.64 1.36
N PHE A 228 0.80 -12.81 0.87
CA PHE A 228 -0.37 -13.24 0.10
C PHE A 228 -0.03 -13.02 -1.38
N ILE A 229 -0.37 -14.00 -2.21
CA ILE A 229 -0.29 -13.91 -3.67
C ILE A 229 -1.50 -14.66 -4.20
N SER A 230 -2.27 -14.05 -5.11
CA SER A 230 -3.42 -14.69 -5.73
C SER A 230 -3.00 -15.68 -6.84
N GLY A 231 -3.86 -16.66 -7.14
CA GLY A 231 -3.62 -17.60 -8.24
C GLY A 231 -2.58 -18.70 -7.94
N LEU A 232 -2.23 -18.92 -6.66
CA LEU A 232 -1.32 -20.01 -6.25
C LEU A 232 -2.01 -21.36 -6.06
N GLU A 233 -3.33 -21.41 -6.21
CA GLU A 233 -4.16 -22.60 -6.08
C GLU A 233 -3.64 -23.77 -6.95
N GLY A 234 -3.36 -24.90 -6.32
CA GLY A 234 -2.76 -26.07 -6.98
C GLY A 234 -1.27 -25.94 -7.35
N ASN A 235 -0.63 -24.78 -7.14
CA ASN A 235 0.75 -24.50 -7.53
C ASN A 235 1.67 -24.03 -6.38
N PHE A 236 1.20 -24.11 -5.12
CA PHE A 236 2.01 -23.75 -3.93
C PHE A 236 3.38 -24.44 -3.86
N GLY A 237 3.53 -25.63 -4.45
CA GLY A 237 4.81 -26.35 -4.52
C GLY A 237 5.92 -25.61 -5.28
N ALA A 238 5.57 -24.69 -6.19
CA ALA A 238 6.54 -23.85 -6.90
C ALA A 238 7.12 -22.72 -6.02
N TRP A 239 6.51 -22.44 -4.86
CA TRP A 239 6.82 -21.29 -3.99
C TRP A 239 7.47 -21.72 -2.67
N SER A 240 8.45 -22.61 -2.79
CA SER A 240 9.15 -23.22 -1.65
C SER A 240 9.94 -22.23 -0.77
N SER A 241 10.22 -21.02 -1.25
CA SER A 241 10.89 -19.95 -0.51
C SER A 241 10.07 -19.42 0.67
N PHE A 242 8.74 -19.52 0.64
CA PHE A 242 7.87 -18.98 1.68
C PHE A 242 8.01 -19.75 2.99
N ASP A 243 8.12 -19.06 4.12
CA ASP A 243 8.09 -19.68 5.45
C ASP A 243 6.64 -19.93 5.88
N SER A 244 5.75 -18.97 5.63
CA SER A 244 4.30 -19.07 5.74
C SER A 244 3.61 -18.49 4.49
N TRP A 245 2.30 -18.71 4.35
CA TRP A 245 1.46 -18.01 3.37
C TRP A 245 0.11 -17.72 4.02
N TYR A 246 -0.41 -16.50 3.82
CA TYR A 246 -1.68 -16.10 4.41
C TYR A 246 -2.75 -15.85 3.34
N CYS A 247 -3.98 -16.28 3.62
CA CYS A 247 -5.10 -16.08 2.70
C CYS A 247 -5.81 -14.75 2.97
N TRP A 248 -5.63 -13.74 2.12
CA TRP A 248 -6.29 -12.43 2.24
C TRP A 248 -7.82 -12.54 2.22
N GLY A 249 -8.37 -13.18 1.18
CA GLY A 249 -9.81 -13.28 0.96
C GLY A 249 -10.56 -14.18 1.95
N CYS A 250 -9.86 -14.90 2.84
CA CYS A 250 -10.46 -15.82 3.82
C CYS A 250 -11.14 -15.11 5.01
N ALA A 251 -11.16 -13.78 5.05
CA ALA A 251 -11.93 -13.01 6.03
C ALA A 251 -13.44 -13.01 5.71
N TRP A 252 -13.82 -12.95 4.44
CA TRP A 252 -15.21 -12.78 3.98
C TRP A 252 -15.69 -13.94 3.10
N SER A 253 -16.99 -14.02 2.85
CA SER A 253 -17.55 -14.97 1.90
C SER A 253 -17.39 -14.49 0.45
N GLN A 254 -16.90 -15.38 -0.41
CA GLN A 254 -16.68 -15.13 -1.84
C GLN A 254 -17.93 -15.42 -2.69
N ASN A 255 -19.07 -15.72 -2.07
CA ASN A 255 -20.34 -15.99 -2.73
C ASN A 255 -21.53 -15.67 -1.78
N ASN A 256 -22.77 -15.88 -2.26
CA ASN A 256 -23.97 -15.66 -1.46
C ASN A 256 -24.26 -16.82 -0.46
N GLN A 257 -23.30 -17.17 0.38
CA GLN A 257 -23.44 -18.10 1.51
C GLN A 257 -22.68 -17.55 2.71
N ASP A 258 -23.03 -17.98 3.92
CA ASP A 258 -22.30 -17.59 5.13
C ASP A 258 -20.86 -18.13 5.12
N LYS A 259 -19.93 -17.35 5.66
CA LYS A 259 -18.51 -17.73 5.67
C LYS A 259 -18.33 -19.00 6.48
N ASN A 260 -17.67 -19.98 5.89
CA ASN A 260 -17.28 -21.23 6.52
C ASN A 260 -15.75 -21.44 6.39
N THR A 261 -15.29 -22.67 6.57
CA THR A 261 -13.88 -23.05 6.66
C THR A 261 -13.39 -23.93 5.51
N ALA A 262 -14.17 -24.07 4.43
CA ALA A 262 -13.80 -24.94 3.30
C ALA A 262 -12.57 -24.43 2.55
N ASP A 263 -12.43 -23.11 2.42
CA ASP A 263 -11.24 -22.45 1.90
C ASP A 263 -10.04 -22.62 2.84
N ASP A 264 -10.20 -22.42 4.15
CA ASP A 264 -9.15 -22.69 5.14
C ASP A 264 -8.60 -24.12 5.00
N TYR A 265 -9.48 -25.13 5.05
CA TYR A 265 -9.06 -26.53 4.96
C TYR A 265 -8.47 -26.89 3.60
N TYR A 266 -8.93 -26.24 2.52
CA TYR A 266 -8.28 -26.35 1.22
C TYR A 266 -6.84 -25.83 1.29
N TYR A 267 -6.57 -24.61 1.76
CA TYR A 267 -5.21 -24.08 1.83
C TYR A 267 -4.33 -24.85 2.83
N ILE A 268 -4.85 -25.27 3.98
CA ILE A 268 -4.15 -26.15 4.92
C ILE A 268 -3.74 -27.46 4.23
N SER A 269 -4.56 -28.02 3.34
CA SER A 269 -4.18 -29.23 2.57
C SER A 269 -3.02 -28.98 1.59
N GLN A 270 -2.80 -27.74 1.14
CA GLN A 270 -1.76 -27.38 0.19
C GLN A 270 -0.43 -26.99 0.86
N VAL A 271 -0.49 -26.20 1.95
CA VAL A 271 0.72 -25.65 2.60
C VAL A 271 0.96 -26.16 4.03
N GLY A 272 0.05 -26.94 4.59
CA GLY A 272 0.17 -27.51 5.93
C GLY A 272 0.27 -26.44 7.02
N SER A 273 1.18 -26.64 7.99
CA SER A 273 1.42 -25.72 9.12
C SER A 273 1.99 -24.35 8.71
N LYS A 274 2.26 -24.12 7.42
CA LYS A 274 2.62 -22.80 6.89
C LYS A 274 1.41 -21.86 6.75
N TYR A 275 0.19 -22.40 6.85
CA TYR A 275 -1.04 -21.64 6.63
C TYR A 275 -1.30 -20.58 7.71
N ALA A 276 -1.73 -19.41 7.25
CA ALA A 276 -2.29 -18.33 8.04
C ALA A 276 -3.59 -17.82 7.39
N THR A 277 -4.49 -17.24 8.17
CA THR A 277 -5.77 -16.70 7.67
C THR A 277 -5.99 -15.27 8.15
N THR A 278 -6.80 -14.52 7.41
CA THR A 278 -7.37 -13.26 7.84
C THR A 278 -8.69 -13.41 8.61
N VAL A 279 -9.10 -12.34 9.29
CA VAL A 279 -10.41 -12.12 9.91
C VAL A 279 -10.80 -10.64 9.76
N SER A 280 -12.08 -10.37 9.51
CA SER A 280 -12.62 -9.01 9.35
C SER A 280 -14.09 -8.94 9.76
N GLY A 281 -14.63 -7.72 9.85
CA GLY A 281 -16.02 -7.41 10.17
C GLY A 281 -16.92 -7.28 8.95
N TRP A 282 -16.67 -6.29 8.09
CA TRP A 282 -17.51 -5.93 6.94
C TRP A 282 -16.68 -5.79 5.67
N PHE A 283 -17.35 -5.74 4.51
CA PHE A 283 -16.72 -5.33 3.25
C PHE A 283 -17.75 -4.59 2.39
N TYR A 284 -17.48 -3.33 2.07
CA TYR A 284 -18.29 -2.53 1.16
C TYR A 284 -17.45 -1.44 0.49
N THR A 285 -17.58 -1.32 -0.84
CA THR A 285 -16.93 -0.29 -1.65
C THR A 285 -17.97 0.35 -2.58
N HIS A 286 -17.86 1.67 -2.79
CA HIS A 286 -18.77 2.42 -3.67
C HIS A 286 -18.00 3.39 -4.58
N LEU A 287 -17.04 2.84 -5.34
CA LEU A 287 -16.24 3.56 -6.34
C LEU A 287 -16.69 3.16 -7.76
N SER A 288 -16.46 4.02 -8.76
CA SER A 288 -16.88 3.76 -10.15
C SER A 288 -16.26 2.49 -10.78
N ASP A 289 -15.07 2.10 -10.33
CA ASP A 289 -14.33 0.89 -10.70
C ASP A 289 -14.50 -0.26 -9.69
N LYS A 290 -14.91 0.05 -8.45
CA LYS A 290 -15.07 -0.90 -7.34
C LYS A 290 -16.36 -0.64 -6.55
N ASN A 291 -17.51 -1.05 -7.10
CA ASN A 291 -18.84 -0.86 -6.49
C ASN A 291 -19.50 -2.20 -6.09
N ARG A 292 -19.26 -2.69 -4.87
CA ARG A 292 -19.73 -4.01 -4.41
C ARG A 292 -19.79 -4.18 -2.89
N ILE A 293 -20.59 -5.14 -2.44
CA ILE A 293 -20.56 -5.72 -1.08
C ILE A 293 -20.08 -7.19 -1.14
N LEU A 294 -19.42 -7.66 -0.08
CA LEU A 294 -19.28 -9.10 0.20
C LEU A 294 -20.17 -9.48 1.38
N ARG A 295 -20.70 -10.71 1.39
CA ARG A 295 -21.63 -11.15 2.43
C ARG A 295 -20.93 -11.16 3.80
N SER A 296 -21.39 -10.25 4.66
CA SER A 296 -20.81 -9.94 5.97
C SER A 296 -21.81 -10.09 7.14
N ASP A 297 -22.99 -10.64 6.85
CA ASP A 297 -24.02 -11.00 7.83
C ASP A 297 -23.66 -12.28 8.63
N ASP A 298 -24.65 -12.90 9.30
CA ASP A 298 -24.48 -14.09 10.16
C ASP A 298 -23.37 -13.89 11.22
N TRP A 299 -23.39 -12.71 11.85
CA TRP A 299 -22.38 -12.30 12.82
C TRP A 299 -20.94 -12.59 12.36
N LEU A 300 -20.61 -12.30 11.09
CA LEU A 300 -19.37 -12.73 10.42
C LEU A 300 -18.15 -12.70 11.34
N LEU A 301 -17.87 -11.57 11.98
CA LEU A 301 -16.72 -11.42 12.87
C LEU A 301 -16.72 -12.43 14.04
N ASN A 302 -17.85 -12.60 14.74
CA ASN A 302 -17.98 -13.56 15.84
C ASN A 302 -17.84 -14.99 15.33
N ASN A 303 -18.53 -15.33 14.24
CA ASN A 303 -18.53 -16.68 13.67
C ASN A 303 -17.16 -17.04 13.07
N ARG A 304 -16.49 -16.10 12.41
CA ARG A 304 -15.13 -16.27 11.86
C ARG A 304 -14.10 -16.47 12.97
N TRP A 305 -14.16 -15.69 14.05
CA TRP A 305 -13.32 -15.93 15.22
C TRP A 305 -13.57 -17.30 15.86
N ASN A 306 -14.82 -17.74 15.96
CA ASN A 306 -15.17 -19.07 16.47
C ASN A 306 -14.61 -20.20 15.58
N GLN A 307 -14.66 -20.03 14.26
CA GLN A 307 -14.07 -20.96 13.28
C GLN A 307 -12.55 -21.03 13.40
N ILE A 308 -11.89 -19.87 13.48
CA ILE A 308 -10.44 -19.73 13.69
C ILE A 308 -10.02 -20.42 15.00
N PHE A 309 -10.81 -20.26 16.07
CA PHE A 309 -10.57 -20.97 17.33
C PHE A 309 -10.69 -22.50 17.19
N GLN A 310 -11.65 -23.01 16.41
CA GLN A 310 -11.80 -24.45 16.18
C GLN A 310 -10.62 -25.07 15.41
N MET A 311 -10.00 -24.31 14.48
CA MET A 311 -8.81 -24.75 13.75
C MET A 311 -7.49 -24.26 14.37
N ARG A 312 -7.52 -23.61 15.54
CA ARG A 312 -6.40 -22.92 16.20
C ARG A 312 -5.09 -23.69 16.17
N ASP A 313 -5.15 -25.00 16.43
CA ASP A 313 -3.94 -25.81 16.58
C ASP A 313 -3.17 -26.00 15.26
N GLN A 314 -3.83 -25.77 14.11
CA GLN A 314 -3.24 -25.76 12.77
C GLN A 314 -2.73 -24.38 12.32
N LEU A 315 -3.10 -23.29 13.02
CA LEU A 315 -2.75 -21.91 12.67
C LEU A 315 -1.65 -21.35 13.58
N THR A 316 -0.62 -20.73 13.03
CA THR A 316 0.37 -19.95 13.84
C THR A 316 0.02 -18.46 13.86
N PHE A 317 -0.44 -17.92 12.74
CA PHE A 317 -0.75 -16.51 12.55
C PHE A 317 -2.22 -16.30 12.13
N VAL A 318 -2.83 -15.24 12.66
CA VAL A 318 -4.12 -14.70 12.21
C VAL A 318 -3.93 -13.20 12.00
N GLU A 319 -4.40 -12.65 10.88
CA GLU A 319 -4.28 -11.22 10.58
C GLU A 319 -5.67 -10.56 10.55
N MET A 320 -5.85 -9.49 11.33
CA MET A 320 -7.05 -8.66 11.29
C MET A 320 -6.92 -7.64 10.15
N VAL A 321 -7.92 -7.58 9.28
CA VAL A 321 -7.93 -6.77 8.06
C VAL A 321 -9.16 -5.86 8.11
N THR A 322 -9.03 -4.54 8.29
CA THR A 322 -7.82 -3.71 8.53
C THR A 322 -8.02 -2.74 9.71
N TRP A 323 -7.01 -1.96 10.07
CA TRP A 323 -7.18 -0.86 11.02
C TRP A 323 -7.92 0.34 10.41
N ASN A 324 -7.62 0.70 9.17
CA ASN A 324 -7.94 2.02 8.60
C ASN A 324 -8.19 2.03 7.08
N ASP A 325 -8.60 0.91 6.47
CA ASP A 325 -9.13 0.91 5.11
C ASP A 325 -10.61 1.32 5.09
N PHE A 326 -10.81 2.65 5.12
CA PHE A 326 -12.13 3.26 4.99
C PHE A 326 -12.76 3.05 3.61
N GLY A 327 -11.95 2.77 2.58
CA GLY A 327 -12.42 2.53 1.22
C GLY A 327 -13.12 1.18 1.06
N GLU A 328 -12.65 0.15 1.77
CA GLU A 328 -13.23 -1.19 1.71
C GLU A 328 -14.20 -1.50 2.86
N SER A 329 -14.42 -0.53 3.75
CA SER A 329 -15.30 -0.62 4.91
C SER A 329 -14.94 -1.74 5.90
N ASP A 330 -13.69 -2.20 5.90
CA ASP A 330 -13.24 -3.32 6.73
C ASP A 330 -12.48 -2.89 8.01
N TYR A 331 -12.37 -1.57 8.20
CA TYR A 331 -11.62 -0.94 9.28
C TYR A 331 -12.13 -1.31 10.68
N PHE A 332 -11.21 -1.48 11.62
CA PHE A 332 -11.43 -1.66 13.06
C PHE A 332 -11.14 -0.40 13.88
N GLY A 333 -10.37 0.54 13.32
CA GLY A 333 -9.96 1.79 13.95
C GLY A 333 -11.03 2.89 13.92
N PRO A 334 -10.75 4.05 14.53
CA PRO A 334 -11.63 5.21 14.44
C PRO A 334 -11.64 5.78 13.01
N VAL A 335 -12.82 6.12 12.51
CA VAL A 335 -12.93 6.92 11.28
C VAL A 335 -12.36 8.32 11.56
N THR A 336 -11.47 8.77 10.68
CA THR A 336 -10.79 10.07 10.82
C THR A 336 -11.13 10.99 9.64
N ALA A 337 -10.78 12.28 9.72
CA ALA A 337 -11.19 13.27 8.72
C ALA A 337 -10.51 13.14 7.34
N ASN A 338 -9.36 12.46 7.25
CA ASN A 338 -8.59 12.29 6.02
C ASN A 338 -8.75 10.85 5.52
N GLN A 339 -9.91 10.55 4.94
CA GLN A 339 -10.15 9.30 4.25
C GLN A 339 -9.77 9.44 2.76
N PRO A 340 -9.60 8.35 2.00
CA PRO A 340 -9.39 8.44 0.56
C PRO A 340 -10.50 9.24 -0.14
N THR A 341 -10.15 10.00 -1.18
CA THR A 341 -11.12 10.87 -1.87
C THR A 341 -12.29 10.05 -2.42
N GLY A 342 -13.49 10.33 -1.93
CA GLY A 342 -14.73 9.70 -2.37
C GLY A 342 -15.35 8.69 -1.38
N THR A 343 -14.67 8.31 -0.29
CA THR A 343 -15.16 7.26 0.64
C THR A 343 -16.23 7.73 1.65
N THR A 344 -17.17 8.57 1.23
CA THR A 344 -18.16 9.22 2.11
C THR A 344 -19.09 8.24 2.84
N TRP A 345 -19.11 6.96 2.48
CA TRP A 345 -19.88 5.92 3.18
C TRP A 345 -19.30 5.52 4.55
N ALA A 346 -18.06 5.90 4.88
CA ALA A 346 -17.50 5.72 6.22
C ALA A 346 -17.83 6.90 7.18
N ASP A 347 -18.30 8.04 6.67
CA ASP A 347 -18.62 9.23 7.48
C ASP A 347 -19.74 8.97 8.50
N ASN A 348 -19.37 8.95 9.78
CA ASN A 348 -20.25 8.59 10.93
C ASN A 348 -20.63 7.10 11.00
N PHE A 349 -19.82 6.21 10.42
CA PHE A 349 -19.96 4.76 10.53
C PHE A 349 -18.80 4.19 11.38
N PRO A 350 -18.84 4.33 12.72
CA PRO A 350 -17.74 3.87 13.59
C PRO A 350 -17.73 2.33 13.68
N HIS A 351 -16.53 1.73 13.61
CA HIS A 351 -16.32 0.28 13.75
C HIS A 351 -15.55 -0.14 15.02
N THR A 352 -15.07 0.81 15.84
CA THR A 352 -14.20 0.54 17.01
C THR A 352 -14.80 -0.41 18.05
N ALA A 353 -16.12 -0.50 18.12
CA ALA A 353 -16.84 -1.48 18.94
C ALA A 353 -16.51 -2.94 18.55
N TRP A 354 -16.23 -3.23 17.28
CA TRP A 354 -15.76 -4.55 16.85
C TRP A 354 -14.31 -4.85 17.26
N MET A 355 -13.47 -3.82 17.42
CA MET A 355 -12.12 -4.01 17.93
C MET A 355 -12.14 -4.42 19.40
N ASP A 356 -12.93 -3.73 20.23
CA ASP A 356 -13.14 -4.07 21.64
C ASP A 356 -13.75 -5.47 21.80
N MET A 357 -14.76 -5.81 20.97
CA MET A 357 -15.32 -7.17 20.92
C MET A 357 -14.29 -8.23 20.52
N SER A 358 -13.37 -7.91 19.61
CA SER A 358 -12.36 -8.86 19.11
C SER A 358 -11.34 -9.26 20.17
N ALA A 359 -11.04 -8.42 21.16
CA ALA A 359 -10.08 -8.73 22.23
C ALA A 359 -10.41 -10.04 22.99
N TYR A 360 -11.69 -10.32 23.20
CA TYR A 360 -12.17 -11.58 23.77
C TYR A 360 -11.73 -12.80 22.94
N TYR A 361 -11.86 -12.70 21.62
CA TYR A 361 -11.53 -13.77 20.68
C TYR A 361 -10.02 -13.87 20.42
N ILE A 362 -9.30 -12.76 20.40
CA ILE A 362 -7.83 -12.70 20.38
C ILE A 362 -7.27 -13.45 21.59
N GLN A 363 -7.79 -13.19 22.79
CA GLN A 363 -7.38 -13.92 24.00
C GLN A 363 -7.73 -15.42 23.91
N ALA A 364 -8.90 -15.77 23.37
CA ALA A 364 -9.28 -17.17 23.15
C ALA A 364 -8.33 -17.89 22.17
N PHE A 365 -8.06 -17.30 21.01
CA PHE A 365 -7.13 -17.84 20.02
C PHE A 365 -5.71 -17.99 20.60
N LYS A 366 -5.23 -17.02 21.38
CA LYS A 366 -3.88 -17.09 21.96
C LYS A 366 -3.77 -18.16 23.04
N THR A 367 -4.72 -18.20 23.98
CA THR A 367 -4.67 -19.11 25.14
C THR A 367 -5.22 -20.52 24.89
N GLY A 368 -6.08 -20.70 23.87
CA GLY A 368 -6.84 -21.93 23.65
C GLY A 368 -8.07 -22.08 24.57
N VAL A 369 -8.43 -21.04 25.33
CA VAL A 369 -9.57 -21.03 26.25
C VAL A 369 -10.32 -19.71 26.13
N TYR A 370 -11.64 -19.77 25.92
CA TYR A 370 -12.47 -18.56 25.95
C TYR A 370 -12.41 -17.89 27.33
N PRO A 371 -12.16 -16.57 27.42
CA PRO A 371 -12.22 -15.85 28.68
C PRO A 371 -13.59 -15.96 29.33
N THR A 372 -13.66 -15.84 30.66
CA THR A 372 -14.96 -15.61 31.32
C THR A 372 -15.41 -14.18 31.03
N VAL A 373 -16.64 -14.00 30.55
CA VAL A 373 -17.25 -12.68 30.39
C VAL A 373 -17.51 -12.09 31.79
N THR A 374 -16.80 -11.02 32.16
CA THR A 374 -16.91 -10.37 33.48
C THR A 374 -17.59 -8.99 33.44
N LYS A 375 -17.81 -8.43 32.25
CA LYS A 375 -18.50 -7.16 32.02
C LYS A 375 -19.74 -7.39 31.17
N ASP A 376 -20.81 -6.66 31.47
CA ASP A 376 -22.02 -6.65 30.65
C ASP A 376 -21.87 -5.63 29.52
N VAL A 377 -21.93 -6.12 28.27
CA VAL A 377 -21.82 -5.30 27.05
C VAL A 377 -22.78 -5.83 25.98
N ILE A 378 -23.38 -4.95 25.19
CA ILE A 378 -24.00 -5.29 23.91
C ILE A 378 -23.24 -4.58 22.80
N TYR A 379 -22.56 -5.33 21.94
CA TYR A 379 -22.09 -4.83 20.64
C TYR A 379 -23.21 -5.00 19.63
N PHE A 380 -23.48 -4.00 18.79
CA PHE A 380 -24.60 -4.04 17.85
C PHE A 380 -24.29 -3.27 16.56
N TRP A 381 -24.85 -3.70 15.43
CA TRP A 381 -24.64 -3.03 14.14
C TRP A 381 -25.81 -3.18 13.17
N ALA A 382 -25.93 -2.21 12.27
CA ALA A 382 -26.97 -2.15 11.25
C ALA A 382 -26.54 -1.30 10.05
N ARG A 383 -27.02 -1.66 8.85
CA ARG A 383 -26.98 -0.79 7.66
C ARG A 383 -28.00 0.36 7.79
N PRO A 384 -27.81 1.49 7.10
CA PRO A 384 -28.69 2.66 7.22
C PRO A 384 -29.99 2.55 6.41
N HIS A 385 -30.12 1.60 5.48
CA HIS A 385 -31.31 1.42 4.64
C HIS A 385 -31.47 -0.06 4.19
N PRO A 386 -32.65 -0.47 3.66
CA PRO A 386 -32.83 -1.80 3.11
C PRO A 386 -31.83 -2.10 2.00
N HIS A 387 -31.34 -3.34 1.93
CA HIS A 387 -30.29 -3.70 0.98
C HIS A 387 -30.73 -3.54 -0.50
N ASP A 388 -32.03 -3.67 -0.78
CA ASP A 388 -32.63 -3.55 -2.11
C ASP A 388 -33.26 -2.17 -2.39
N ALA A 389 -33.18 -1.22 -1.45
CA ALA A 389 -33.77 0.11 -1.59
C ALA A 389 -33.14 0.88 -2.76
N THR A 390 -33.96 1.58 -3.55
CA THR A 390 -33.49 2.47 -4.62
C THR A 390 -33.10 3.84 -4.05
N ALA A 391 -31.85 4.25 -4.25
CA ALA A 391 -31.39 5.58 -3.86
C ALA A 391 -31.95 6.67 -4.78
N THR A 392 -32.27 7.84 -4.22
CA THR A 392 -32.99 8.90 -4.96
C THR A 392 -32.11 9.88 -5.73
N ALA A 393 -30.82 9.97 -5.40
CA ALA A 393 -29.91 10.97 -5.94
C ALA A 393 -28.47 10.46 -6.15
N ASP A 394 -28.29 9.14 -6.23
CA ASP A 394 -26.96 8.54 -6.35
C ASP A 394 -26.41 8.63 -7.79
N PRO A 395 -25.17 9.12 -7.99
CA PRO A 395 -24.52 9.15 -9.31
C PRO A 395 -24.03 7.78 -9.80
N LEU A 396 -23.91 6.78 -8.92
CA LEU A 396 -23.45 5.43 -9.23
C LEU A 396 -24.63 4.43 -9.26
N PRO A 397 -24.49 3.31 -9.99
CA PRO A 397 -25.49 2.25 -9.97
C PRO A 397 -25.54 1.57 -8.59
N GLN A 398 -26.63 0.83 -8.33
CA GLN A 398 -26.77 0.00 -7.13
C GLN A 398 -25.57 -0.96 -7.00
N PRO A 399 -24.93 -1.07 -5.82
CA PRO A 399 -23.73 -1.89 -5.63
C PRO A 399 -23.92 -3.35 -6.05
N ALA A 400 -22.91 -3.93 -6.70
CA ALA A 400 -22.93 -5.35 -7.01
C ALA A 400 -23.08 -6.18 -5.72
N ASN A 401 -23.79 -7.32 -5.82
CA ASN A 401 -24.09 -8.23 -4.71
C ASN A 401 -24.99 -7.66 -3.59
N TYR A 402 -25.66 -6.51 -3.77
CA TYR A 402 -26.59 -5.97 -2.77
C TYR A 402 -27.62 -6.98 -2.25
N ALA A 403 -28.06 -7.94 -3.09
CA ALA A 403 -29.00 -9.01 -2.73
C ALA A 403 -28.38 -10.17 -1.92
N TRP A 404 -27.10 -10.10 -1.54
CA TRP A 404 -26.44 -11.10 -0.71
C TRP A 404 -26.52 -10.78 0.79
N THR A 405 -26.98 -9.58 1.15
CA THR A 405 -27.04 -9.11 2.54
C THR A 405 -28.47 -8.99 3.08
N SER A 406 -28.66 -9.05 4.40
CA SER A 406 -29.96 -9.23 5.07
C SER A 406 -30.28 -8.10 6.05
N ASP A 407 -31.51 -7.58 6.07
CA ASP A 407 -31.89 -6.35 6.80
C ASP A 407 -32.18 -6.59 8.30
N TYR A 408 -31.11 -6.85 9.06
CA TYR A 408 -31.16 -7.05 10.51
C TYR A 408 -30.32 -6.03 11.29
N LEU A 409 -30.83 -5.64 12.46
CA LEU A 409 -30.04 -5.14 13.58
C LEU A 409 -29.40 -6.36 14.22
N TRP A 410 -28.11 -6.52 13.98
CA TRP A 410 -27.28 -7.58 14.55
C TRP A 410 -26.78 -7.15 15.92
N ALA A 411 -26.64 -8.09 16.86
CA ALA A 411 -26.01 -7.85 18.15
C ALA A 411 -25.31 -9.08 18.72
N ALA A 412 -24.22 -8.83 19.45
CA ALA A 412 -23.54 -9.80 20.31
C ALA A 412 -23.61 -9.30 21.77
N ALA A 413 -24.42 -9.97 22.59
CA ALA A 413 -24.62 -9.64 23.99
C ALA A 413 -23.69 -10.47 24.88
N PHE A 414 -22.71 -9.80 25.48
CA PHE A 414 -21.76 -10.34 26.44
C PHE A 414 -22.38 -10.17 27.84
N CYS A 415 -22.86 -11.28 28.41
CA CYS A 415 -23.51 -11.28 29.71
C CYS A 415 -22.61 -11.94 30.77
N SER A 416 -22.29 -11.21 31.84
CA SER A 416 -21.46 -11.71 32.94
C SER A 416 -22.20 -12.62 33.93
N SER A 417 -23.53 -12.63 33.86
CA SER A 417 -24.44 -13.55 34.55
C SER A 417 -25.68 -13.72 33.69
N THR A 418 -26.66 -14.53 34.11
CA THR A 418 -27.96 -14.60 33.42
C THR A 418 -28.55 -13.19 33.21
N CYS A 419 -29.00 -12.92 31.99
CA CYS A 419 -29.43 -11.59 31.54
C CYS A 419 -30.72 -11.67 30.70
N THR A 420 -31.35 -10.51 30.53
CA THR A 420 -32.43 -10.28 29.57
C THR A 420 -31.97 -9.17 28.64
N VAL A 421 -32.08 -9.35 27.32
CA VAL A 421 -31.71 -8.34 26.33
C VAL A 421 -32.93 -7.94 25.51
N THR A 422 -33.08 -6.65 25.23
CA THR A 422 -34.09 -6.10 24.32
C THR A 422 -33.39 -5.34 23.20
N LEU A 423 -33.77 -5.66 21.95
CA LEU A 423 -33.41 -4.89 20.76
C LEU A 423 -34.66 -4.22 20.20
N LYS A 424 -34.53 -3.02 19.65
CA LYS A 424 -35.60 -2.31 18.92
C LYS A 424 -35.05 -1.63 17.67
N SER A 425 -35.88 -1.54 16.64
CA SER A 425 -35.65 -0.75 15.43
C SER A 425 -36.96 -0.07 15.04
N GLY A 426 -36.93 1.26 14.94
CA GLY A 426 -38.14 2.05 14.68
C GLY A 426 -39.22 1.91 15.76
N THR A 427 -40.48 2.06 15.36
CA THR A 427 -41.65 1.89 16.24
C THR A 427 -42.32 0.52 16.11
N SER A 428 -42.00 -0.24 15.07
CA SER A 428 -42.69 -1.48 14.70
C SER A 428 -41.88 -2.76 14.92
N SER A 429 -40.57 -2.67 15.18
CA SER A 429 -39.71 -3.84 15.44
C SER A 429 -39.11 -3.78 16.84
N SER A 430 -39.42 -4.79 17.67
CA SER A 430 -38.93 -4.91 19.05
C SER A 430 -38.99 -6.37 19.50
N GLN A 431 -37.91 -6.88 20.08
CA GLN A 431 -37.86 -8.24 20.62
C GLN A 431 -37.05 -8.27 21.93
N THR A 432 -37.49 -9.11 22.86
CA THR A 432 -36.84 -9.32 24.16
C THR A 432 -36.51 -10.81 24.33
N TRP A 433 -35.25 -11.11 24.59
CA TRP A 433 -34.75 -12.43 24.93
C TRP A 433 -34.53 -12.48 26.44
N THR A 434 -35.21 -13.41 27.12
CA THR A 434 -35.11 -13.58 28.57
C THR A 434 -34.28 -14.82 28.92
N ASN A 435 -33.69 -14.83 30.11
CA ASN A 435 -32.90 -15.96 30.63
C ASN A 435 -31.71 -16.37 29.73
N LEU A 436 -31.12 -15.41 29.02
CA LEU A 436 -29.88 -15.61 28.28
C LEU A 436 -28.76 -16.01 29.24
N GLY A 437 -27.92 -16.95 28.82
CA GLY A 437 -26.84 -17.49 29.64
C GLY A 437 -25.69 -16.49 29.82
N ALA A 438 -24.87 -16.74 30.85
CA ALA A 438 -23.58 -16.07 30.95
C ALA A 438 -22.67 -16.49 29.78
N GLY A 439 -21.88 -15.55 29.25
CA GLY A 439 -21.12 -15.72 28.01
C GLY A 439 -21.61 -14.81 26.88
N VAL A 440 -21.28 -15.18 25.64
CA VAL A 440 -21.66 -14.44 24.44
C VAL A 440 -22.95 -15.02 23.84
N ASN A 441 -23.95 -14.15 23.64
CA ASN A 441 -25.25 -14.51 23.06
C ASN A 441 -25.44 -13.71 21.75
N LEU A 442 -25.60 -14.41 20.62
CA LEU A 442 -25.80 -13.78 19.31
C LEU A 442 -27.30 -13.56 19.07
N LEU A 443 -27.69 -12.32 18.76
CA LEU A 443 -29.08 -11.84 18.67
C LEU A 443 -29.28 -11.02 17.39
N GLN A 444 -30.46 -11.10 16.79
CA GLN A 444 -30.82 -10.33 15.60
C GLN A 444 -32.28 -9.87 15.67
N LEU A 445 -32.58 -8.72 15.07
CA LEU A 445 -33.93 -8.16 14.97
C LEU A 445 -34.13 -7.59 13.55
N PRO A 446 -35.23 -7.89 12.84
CA PRO A 446 -35.52 -7.25 11.55
C PRO A 446 -35.52 -5.72 11.66
N LEU A 447 -34.84 -5.03 10.74
CA LEU A 447 -34.80 -3.57 10.75
C LEU A 447 -36.16 -2.97 10.37
N ALA A 448 -36.51 -1.86 11.01
CA ALA A 448 -37.69 -1.07 10.67
C ALA A 448 -37.39 0.44 10.80
N PRO A 449 -38.02 1.30 9.98
CA PRO A 449 -37.64 2.71 9.86
C PRO A 449 -37.65 3.48 11.19
N GLY A 450 -36.56 4.19 11.46
CA GLY A 450 -36.33 4.98 12.67
C GLY A 450 -35.05 4.61 13.41
N ARG A 451 -34.97 5.00 14.69
CA ARG A 451 -33.78 4.75 15.52
C ARG A 451 -33.70 3.29 15.96
N VAL A 452 -32.47 2.80 16.12
CA VAL A 452 -32.20 1.53 16.82
C VAL A 452 -31.95 1.79 18.30
N SER A 453 -32.31 0.84 19.17
CA SER A 453 -31.93 0.87 20.58
C SER A 453 -31.70 -0.53 21.13
N VAL A 454 -30.77 -0.64 22.07
CA VAL A 454 -30.41 -1.88 22.76
C VAL A 454 -30.45 -1.66 24.26
N ALA A 455 -30.87 -2.67 25.02
CA ALA A 455 -30.85 -2.65 26.48
C ALA A 455 -30.60 -4.04 27.05
N MET A 456 -29.88 -4.12 28.18
CA MET A 456 -29.76 -5.33 28.99
C MET A 456 -30.30 -5.09 30.39
N SER A 457 -30.99 -6.09 30.94
CA SER A 457 -31.49 -6.12 32.30
C SER A 457 -31.05 -7.38 33.04
N LYS A 458 -30.84 -7.26 34.36
CA LYS A 458 -30.65 -8.38 35.28
C LYS A 458 -31.80 -8.38 36.28
N GLY A 459 -32.65 -9.40 36.20
CA GLY A 459 -33.97 -9.36 36.85
C GLY A 459 -34.79 -8.18 36.33
N SER A 460 -35.29 -7.34 37.23
CA SER A 460 -36.04 -6.12 36.92
C SER A 460 -35.16 -4.88 36.65
N THR A 461 -33.85 -4.96 36.82
CA THR A 461 -32.94 -3.79 36.76
C THR A 461 -32.26 -3.72 35.40
N THR A 462 -32.52 -2.67 34.62
CA THR A 462 -31.72 -2.33 33.43
C THR A 462 -30.30 -1.96 33.85
N VAL A 463 -29.30 -2.69 33.35
CA VAL A 463 -27.87 -2.49 33.69
C VAL A 463 -27.12 -1.66 32.64
N LEU A 464 -27.62 -1.62 31.40
CA LEU A 464 -27.12 -0.78 30.31
C LEU A 464 -28.23 -0.55 29.27
N SER A 465 -28.15 0.57 28.57
CA SER A 465 -29.02 0.90 27.44
C SER A 465 -28.31 1.88 26.51
N ALA A 466 -28.49 1.75 25.20
CA ALA A 466 -28.04 2.74 24.21
C ALA A 466 -29.07 2.94 23.10
N SER A 467 -29.07 4.12 22.51
CA SER A 467 -29.88 4.51 21.35
C SER A 467 -29.12 5.60 20.59
N PRO A 468 -28.34 5.26 19.55
CA PRO A 468 -27.57 6.24 18.77
C PRO A 468 -28.40 7.44 18.32
N THR A 469 -27.85 8.64 18.47
CA THR A 469 -28.49 9.91 18.08
C THR A 469 -28.15 10.33 16.65
N ASP A 470 -27.00 9.89 16.18
CA ASP A 470 -26.35 10.07 14.87
C ASP A 470 -26.82 9.07 13.81
N PHE A 471 -27.21 7.84 14.20
CA PHE A 471 -27.70 6.82 13.28
C PHE A 471 -29.24 6.70 13.23
N THR A 472 -29.80 6.38 12.06
CA THR A 472 -31.23 6.09 11.83
C THR A 472 -31.38 5.23 10.58
N TYR A 473 -32.24 4.21 10.65
CA TYR A 473 -32.61 3.38 9.50
C TYR A 473 -33.72 4.05 8.67
N VAL A 474 -33.53 4.21 7.37
CA VAL A 474 -34.47 4.87 6.45
C VAL A 474 -34.92 3.93 5.33
N SER A 475 -36.20 3.98 4.94
CA SER A 475 -36.72 3.12 3.85
C SER A 475 -36.19 3.49 2.47
N VAL A 476 -35.83 4.76 2.27
CA VAL A 476 -35.43 5.33 0.99
C VAL A 476 -34.22 6.23 1.24
N PRO A 477 -33.01 5.84 0.81
CA PRO A 477 -31.82 6.64 1.01
C PRO A 477 -31.64 7.68 -0.12
N SER A 478 -30.79 8.68 0.13
CA SER A 478 -30.33 9.61 -0.93
C SER A 478 -29.23 8.99 -1.78
N LEU A 479 -28.31 8.26 -1.14
CA LEU A 479 -27.14 7.59 -1.71
C LEU A 479 -27.08 6.13 -1.23
N TYR A 480 -26.50 5.23 -2.00
CA TYR A 480 -26.24 3.85 -1.57
C TYR A 480 -25.13 3.83 -0.52
N ASN A 481 -25.47 3.37 0.69
CA ASN A 481 -24.50 3.07 1.71
C ASN A 481 -24.83 1.72 2.36
N LEU A 482 -24.10 0.68 1.95
CA LEU A 482 -24.19 -0.66 2.54
C LEU A 482 -23.12 -0.92 3.62
N ASN A 483 -22.39 0.11 4.07
CA ASN A 483 -21.59 0.08 5.29
C ASN A 483 -22.50 0.00 6.53
N VAL A 484 -21.94 -0.31 7.71
CA VAL A 484 -22.71 -0.51 8.94
C VAL A 484 -22.27 0.40 10.08
N TYR A 485 -23.23 0.98 10.80
CA TYR A 485 -22.94 1.63 12.06
C TYR A 485 -22.68 0.54 13.10
N VAL A 486 -21.55 0.58 13.82
CA VAL A 486 -21.25 -0.38 14.89
C VAL A 486 -21.13 0.35 16.24
N GLY A 487 -22.05 0.04 17.14
CA GLY A 487 -22.11 0.61 18.48
C GLY A 487 -21.82 -0.41 19.58
N ALA A 488 -21.50 0.11 20.77
CA ALA A 488 -21.42 -0.67 22.00
C ALA A 488 -22.23 0.00 23.12
N ALA A 489 -22.92 -0.80 23.92
CA ALA A 489 -23.60 -0.38 25.14
C ALA A 489 -23.00 -1.16 26.31
N SER A 490 -22.31 -0.47 27.23
CA SER A 490 -21.61 -1.06 28.36
C SER A 490 -22.18 -0.57 29.69
N ALA A 491 -22.17 -1.42 30.72
CA ALA A 491 -22.58 -1.00 32.06
C ALA A 491 -21.56 -0.01 32.67
N THR A 492 -21.98 1.23 32.93
CA THR A 492 -21.16 2.23 33.61
C THR A 492 -20.94 1.84 35.07
N SER A 493 -19.70 1.88 35.56
CA SER A 493 -19.39 1.69 36.98
C SER A 493 -19.83 2.90 37.79
N THR A 494 -21.12 2.96 38.15
CA THR A 494 -21.70 4.09 38.90
C THR A 494 -21.26 4.06 40.36
N ALA A 495 -20.15 4.74 40.66
CA ALA A 495 -19.93 5.27 42.01
C ALA A 495 -21.10 6.22 42.31
N THR A 496 -21.88 5.90 43.35
CA THR A 496 -23.15 6.58 43.62
C THR A 496 -22.91 7.96 44.22
N THR A 497 -23.23 9.02 43.48
CA THR A 497 -23.47 10.35 44.07
C THR A 497 -24.76 10.92 43.49
N SER A 498 -25.86 10.70 44.20
CA SER A 498 -27.14 11.37 43.95
C SER A 498 -27.06 12.85 44.33
N THR A 499 -27.55 13.76 43.50
CA THR A 499 -28.37 14.91 43.94
C THR A 499 -29.31 15.33 42.81
N ALA A 500 -30.49 15.82 43.16
CA ALA A 500 -31.61 16.05 42.26
C ALA A 500 -31.54 17.35 41.44
N THR A 501 -32.34 17.39 40.38
CA THR A 501 -32.63 18.53 39.51
C THR A 501 -33.19 19.74 40.25
N ALA A 502 -32.69 20.95 39.90
CA ALA A 502 -33.42 22.20 40.09
C ALA A 502 -33.15 23.15 38.90
N THR A 503 -34.17 23.92 38.52
CA THR A 503 -34.24 24.66 37.25
C THR A 503 -33.93 26.15 37.42
N THR A 504 -33.72 26.85 36.29
CA THR A 504 -34.16 28.24 35.95
C THR A 504 -33.10 29.35 35.77
N SER A 505 -33.18 29.98 34.58
CA SER A 505 -32.95 31.41 34.23
C SER A 505 -31.59 32.10 34.39
N THR A 506 -31.02 32.39 33.21
CA THR A 506 -30.39 33.63 32.71
C THR A 506 -30.40 34.90 33.58
N SER A 507 -29.25 35.57 33.70
CA SER A 507 -29.08 37.04 33.49
C SER A 507 -27.60 37.47 33.62
N THR A 508 -27.31 38.74 33.30
CA THR A 508 -26.01 39.20 32.78
C THR A 508 -25.30 40.22 33.70
N SER A 509 -23.98 40.32 33.55
CA SER A 509 -23.15 41.56 33.69
C SER A 509 -22.40 41.87 35.01
N THR A 510 -21.06 41.89 34.86
CA THR A 510 -20.09 42.95 35.23
C THR A 510 -19.77 43.37 36.67
N THR A 511 -18.49 43.13 37.03
CA THR A 511 -17.52 43.99 37.75
C THR A 511 -17.80 44.50 39.17
N THR A 512 -16.88 44.18 40.10
CA THR A 512 -15.92 45.17 40.67
C THR A 512 -14.78 44.49 41.43
N THR A 513 -13.74 45.26 41.78
CA THR A 513 -12.37 44.76 42.09
C THR A 513 -11.93 45.08 43.52
N SER A 514 -10.99 44.28 44.07
CA SER A 514 -10.07 44.62 45.18
C SER A 514 -10.66 44.65 46.62
N THR A 515 -9.94 44.46 47.73
CA THR A 515 -8.47 44.36 48.01
C THR A 515 -8.11 43.33 49.11
N THR A 516 -6.92 42.77 48.96
CA THR A 516 -5.86 42.39 49.94
C THR A 516 -6.08 42.50 51.47
N SER A 517 -5.68 41.46 52.23
CA SER A 517 -4.80 41.58 53.42
C SER A 517 -4.12 40.25 53.79
N THR A 518 -3.03 40.29 54.57
CA THR A 518 -1.96 39.27 54.62
C THR A 518 -1.47 38.99 56.04
N ALA A 519 -1.25 37.72 56.42
CA ALA A 519 -0.21 37.20 57.34
C ALA A 519 -0.29 35.64 57.37
N THR A 520 0.71 34.83 56.98
CA THR A 520 2.05 34.57 57.59
C THR A 520 1.94 33.96 59.00
N THR A 521 2.37 32.72 59.29
CA THR A 521 3.77 32.31 59.59
C THR A 521 3.89 30.76 59.59
N THR A 522 4.75 30.12 58.77
CA THR A 522 6.08 29.48 59.09
C THR A 522 6.05 28.15 59.91
N THR A 523 6.94 27.15 59.75
CA THR A 523 8.24 27.05 59.00
C THR A 523 8.65 25.59 58.71
N ALA A 524 9.37 25.40 57.59
CA ALA A 524 10.65 24.65 57.41
C ALA A 524 10.67 23.09 57.51
N THR A 525 11.66 22.36 56.94
CA THR A 525 13.01 22.78 56.47
C THR A 525 13.53 21.98 55.26
N THR A 526 14.19 22.66 54.32
CA THR A 526 15.27 22.12 53.47
C THR A 526 16.42 23.15 53.44
N THR A 527 17.67 22.72 53.33
CA THR A 527 18.84 23.63 53.44
C THR A 527 20.00 23.18 52.54
N SER A 528 20.42 24.09 51.65
CA SER A 528 21.69 24.07 50.89
C SER A 528 22.81 24.74 51.75
N THR A 529 24.11 24.82 51.43
CA THR A 529 24.80 25.14 50.15
C THR A 529 26.34 25.10 50.37
N THR A 530 27.15 25.43 49.35
CA THR A 530 28.48 26.13 49.42
C THR A 530 29.76 25.31 49.82
N THR A 531 31.01 25.54 49.33
CA THR A 531 31.63 26.49 48.36
C THR A 531 33.01 25.99 47.81
N THR A 532 33.50 26.64 46.73
CA THR A 532 34.91 27.07 46.44
C THR A 532 35.82 26.35 45.41
N THR A 533 36.66 27.19 44.80
CA THR A 533 37.52 27.07 43.61
C THR A 533 39.00 26.86 43.95
N THR A 534 39.79 26.25 43.06
CA THR A 534 41.19 26.68 42.78
C THR A 534 41.71 26.16 41.43
N THR A 535 42.65 26.91 40.82
CA THR A 535 43.27 26.66 39.50
C THR A 535 44.80 26.65 39.60
N THR A 536 45.52 25.93 38.73
CA THR A 536 46.95 26.19 38.45
C THR A 536 47.43 25.67 37.07
N THR A 537 47.36 26.57 36.10
CA THR A 537 48.25 26.89 34.96
C THR A 537 49.49 26.01 34.64
N SER A 538 49.68 25.67 33.34
CA SER A 538 50.90 25.98 32.56
C SER A 538 50.73 25.80 31.03
N THR A 539 50.59 26.92 30.30
CA THR A 539 51.28 27.33 29.03
C THR A 539 51.73 26.31 27.95
N SER A 540 51.77 26.60 26.64
CA SER A 540 51.15 27.63 25.74
C SER A 540 51.81 27.56 24.34
N THR A 541 51.07 27.75 23.25
CA THR A 541 51.52 28.50 22.04
C THR A 541 50.31 28.86 21.16
N ASP A 542 49.89 30.13 21.22
CA ASP A 542 49.77 31.10 20.10
C ASP A 542 49.57 30.61 18.63
N THR A 543 48.86 31.29 17.72
CA THR A 543 48.11 32.58 17.66
C THR A 543 47.11 32.43 16.50
N ALA A 544 45.86 32.92 16.45
CA ALA A 544 44.85 33.38 17.42
C ALA A 544 43.47 33.36 16.69
N ALA A 545 42.38 33.88 17.30
CA ALA A 545 41.05 33.93 16.68
C ALA A 545 40.32 35.26 16.96
N THR A 546 39.62 35.81 15.97
CA THR A 546 38.84 37.06 16.08
C THR A 546 37.41 36.76 16.56
N SER A 547 36.90 37.53 17.52
CA SER A 547 35.61 37.26 18.19
C SER A 547 34.38 37.58 17.32
N ALA A 548 33.43 36.65 17.23
CA ALA A 548 32.08 36.89 16.71
C ALA A 548 31.11 37.29 17.83
N ALA A 549 30.21 38.24 17.55
CA ALA A 549 29.18 38.67 18.49
C ALA A 549 28.05 37.62 18.61
N THR A 550 27.55 37.41 19.83
CA THR A 550 26.42 36.51 20.10
C THR A 550 25.11 37.09 19.59
N VAL A 551 24.58 36.53 18.49
CA VAL A 551 23.23 36.80 18.00
C VAL A 551 22.20 36.24 19.00
N THR A 552 21.14 37.00 19.26
CA THR A 552 20.03 36.59 20.12
C THR A 552 18.73 36.51 19.32
N TRP A 553 17.91 35.51 19.62
CA TRP A 553 16.65 35.25 18.91
C TRP A 553 15.45 35.61 19.80
N SER A 554 14.46 36.27 19.21
CA SER A 554 13.25 36.74 19.88
C SER A 554 12.02 36.06 19.28
N TYR A 555 11.18 35.44 20.11
CA TYR A 555 9.94 34.81 19.66
C TYR A 555 8.93 35.87 19.19
N GLN A 556 8.34 35.67 18.02
CA GLN A 556 7.39 36.59 17.38
C GLN A 556 5.93 36.12 17.52
N GLY A 557 5.69 34.85 17.83
CA GLY A 557 4.36 34.26 18.03
C GLY A 557 4.09 33.04 17.14
N CYS A 558 2.96 32.41 17.40
CA CYS A 558 2.36 31.40 16.52
C CYS A 558 1.66 32.09 15.34
N TYR A 559 1.86 31.59 14.12
CA TYR A 559 1.22 32.09 12.91
C TYR A 559 0.51 30.97 12.16
N THR A 560 -0.55 31.31 11.43
CA THR A 560 -1.10 30.43 10.40
C THR A 560 -0.05 30.23 9.31
N ASP A 561 0.13 28.99 8.85
CA ASP A 561 0.99 28.67 7.71
C ASP A 561 0.32 27.61 6.85
N ASN A 562 -0.03 27.91 5.61
CA ASN A 562 -0.73 26.97 4.73
C ASN A 562 0.14 26.70 3.51
N GLY A 563 0.22 25.45 3.04
CA GLY A 563 0.99 25.09 1.84
C GLY A 563 0.67 25.94 0.60
N GLY A 564 -0.56 26.45 0.46
CA GLY A 564 -0.95 27.38 -0.61
C GLY A 564 -0.56 28.86 -0.39
N SER A 565 -0.17 29.25 0.82
CA SER A 565 0.27 30.62 1.15
C SER A 565 1.24 30.60 2.34
N ARG A 566 2.46 30.12 2.10
CA ARG A 566 3.50 30.03 3.12
C ARG A 566 3.84 31.36 3.78
N THR A 567 4.11 31.32 5.08
CA THR A 567 4.32 32.47 5.98
C THR A 567 5.79 32.86 6.08
N LEU A 568 6.71 31.90 6.00
CA LEU A 568 8.14 32.12 5.75
C LEU A 568 8.48 31.55 4.37
N ARG A 569 9.02 32.39 3.48
CA ARG A 569 9.21 32.07 2.03
C ARG A 569 10.67 32.12 1.58
N GLY A 570 11.60 31.64 2.39
CA GLY A 570 13.04 31.58 2.04
C GLY A 570 13.48 30.17 1.68
N ILE A 571 13.88 29.39 2.70
CA ILE A 571 14.31 27.98 2.56
C ILE A 571 13.66 27.11 3.64
N GLU A 572 13.59 25.81 3.36
CA GLU A 572 13.10 24.76 4.27
C GLU A 572 14.27 23.80 4.56
N ILE A 573 14.55 23.53 5.84
CA ILE A 573 15.72 22.78 6.32
C ILE A 573 15.26 21.69 7.31
N ASP A 574 14.47 20.77 6.80
CA ASP A 574 13.77 19.79 7.62
C ASP A 574 14.68 18.77 8.30
N SER A 575 14.30 18.39 9.52
CA SER A 575 14.98 17.32 10.25
C SER A 575 14.01 16.57 11.16
N SER A 576 13.60 15.38 10.72
CA SER A 576 12.69 14.48 11.44
C SER A 576 13.17 14.04 12.84
N THR A 577 14.47 14.19 13.13
CA THR A 577 15.09 13.81 14.41
C THR A 577 15.89 14.93 15.08
N GLY A 578 16.35 15.93 14.32
CA GLY A 578 17.22 17.01 14.80
C GLY A 578 16.57 18.40 14.84
N ASN A 579 15.30 18.55 14.42
CA ASN A 579 14.66 19.87 14.43
C ASN A 579 14.35 20.32 15.86
N SER A 580 14.72 21.56 16.15
CA SER A 580 14.50 22.22 17.42
C SER A 580 14.53 23.73 17.20
N ILE A 581 13.98 24.48 18.13
CA ILE A 581 14.03 25.95 18.09
C ILE A 581 15.48 26.43 17.89
N SER A 582 16.44 25.88 18.63
CA SER A 582 17.85 26.28 18.58
C SER A 582 18.59 25.80 17.33
N SER A 583 18.32 24.57 16.84
CA SER A 583 18.94 24.08 15.60
C SER A 583 18.39 24.82 14.38
N CYS A 584 17.08 25.05 14.30
CA CYS A 584 16.47 25.84 13.24
C CYS A 584 16.97 27.29 13.24
N GLN A 585 16.98 27.97 14.39
CA GLN A 585 17.59 29.30 14.54
C GLN A 585 19.04 29.33 14.07
N SER A 586 19.86 28.35 14.47
CA SER A 586 21.28 28.29 14.10
C SER A 586 21.46 28.06 12.59
N GLN A 587 20.64 27.19 11.98
CA GLN A 587 20.72 26.90 10.54
C GLN A 587 20.23 28.09 9.70
N CYS A 588 19.13 28.74 10.10
CA CYS A 588 18.69 30.00 9.48
C CYS A 588 19.73 31.12 9.63
N GLN A 589 20.43 31.20 10.77
CA GLN A 589 21.52 32.15 10.98
C GLN A 589 22.70 31.89 10.03
N VAL A 590 23.12 30.63 9.90
CA VAL A 590 24.20 30.20 8.98
C VAL A 590 23.81 30.45 7.52
N ALA A 591 22.52 30.28 7.18
CA ALA A 591 21.95 30.62 5.88
C ALA A 591 21.68 32.12 5.66
N GLY A 592 21.98 32.98 6.64
CA GLY A 592 21.88 34.45 6.53
C GLY A 592 20.48 35.04 6.69
N TYR A 593 19.51 34.27 7.18
CA TYR A 593 18.11 34.70 7.33
C TYR A 593 17.81 35.33 8.69
N LEU A 594 16.96 36.37 8.68
CA LEU A 594 16.56 37.12 9.88
C LEU A 594 15.44 36.44 10.67
N TYR A 595 14.65 35.59 10.02
CA TYR A 595 13.55 34.84 10.62
C TYR A 595 13.79 33.35 10.47
N ALA A 596 13.49 32.61 11.54
CA ALA A 596 13.45 31.16 11.62
C ALA A 596 12.08 30.76 12.14
N GLY A 597 11.47 29.73 11.59
CA GLY A 597 10.16 29.25 12.02
C GLY A 597 10.12 27.74 12.01
N VAL A 598 9.64 27.16 13.11
CA VAL A 598 9.51 25.72 13.24
C VAL A 598 8.05 25.31 13.09
N GLU A 599 7.79 24.36 12.19
CA GLU A 599 6.47 23.83 11.87
C GLU A 599 6.44 22.31 12.04
N TYR A 600 5.23 21.76 12.26
CA TYR A 600 4.93 20.32 12.19
C TYR A 600 5.87 19.37 12.96
N GLY A 601 6.54 19.85 14.01
CA GLY A 601 7.59 19.15 14.73
C GLY A 601 8.92 19.10 13.96
N SER A 602 8.93 18.57 12.74
CA SER A 602 10.15 18.27 11.96
C SER A 602 10.66 19.41 11.08
N GLN A 603 9.85 20.44 10.80
CA GLN A 603 10.14 21.39 9.73
C GLN A 603 10.81 22.68 10.23
N CYS A 604 11.71 23.23 9.42
CA CYS A 604 12.40 24.49 9.72
C CYS A 604 12.40 25.41 8.51
N PHE A 605 11.60 26.47 8.56
CA PHE A 605 11.53 27.50 7.54
C PHE A 605 12.37 28.72 7.92
N CYS A 606 13.19 29.20 7.00
CA CYS A 606 13.95 30.44 7.16
C CYS A 606 13.45 31.50 6.17
N ALA A 607 13.43 32.78 6.55
CA ALA A 607 13.14 33.87 5.61
C ALA A 607 13.76 35.21 6.02
N ALA A 608 13.84 36.13 5.06
CA ALA A 608 14.30 37.51 5.30
C ALA A 608 13.20 38.37 5.95
N ALA A 609 11.93 38.00 5.75
CA ALA A 609 10.74 38.64 6.31
C ALA A 609 9.60 37.62 6.46
N ILE A 610 8.63 37.95 7.32
CA ILE A 610 7.33 37.28 7.38
C ILE A 610 6.49 37.77 6.18
N ALA A 611 5.76 36.87 5.51
CA ALA A 611 4.94 37.22 4.35
C ALA A 611 3.83 38.22 4.69
N SER A 612 3.52 39.14 3.77
CA SER A 612 2.45 40.13 3.96
C SER A 612 1.06 39.48 3.89
N GLY A 613 0.18 39.83 4.85
CA GLY A 613 -1.21 39.38 4.86
C GLY A 613 -1.49 38.10 5.66
N VAL A 614 -0.48 37.53 6.31
CA VAL A 614 -0.62 36.36 7.19
C VAL A 614 -1.00 36.78 8.61
N SER A 615 -1.84 35.98 9.28
CA SER A 615 -2.32 36.24 10.64
C SER A 615 -1.57 35.43 11.70
N THR A 616 -1.37 36.04 12.87
CA THR A 616 -1.03 35.30 14.09
C THR A 616 -2.19 34.38 14.48
N TRP A 617 -1.86 33.27 15.14
CA TRP A 617 -2.82 32.28 15.61
C TRP A 617 -2.66 32.02 17.11
N ASP A 618 -3.55 31.20 17.67
CA ASP A 618 -3.51 30.87 19.10
C ASP A 618 -2.40 29.84 19.39
N GLU A 619 -1.66 30.04 20.48
CA GLU A 619 -0.50 29.25 20.92
C GLU A 619 -0.80 27.75 21.19
N SER A 620 -2.07 27.34 21.23
CA SER A 620 -2.47 25.93 21.23
C SER A 620 -2.26 25.23 19.88
N HIS A 621 -2.30 25.96 18.76
CA HIS A 621 -2.08 25.40 17.42
C HIS A 621 -0.59 25.12 17.17
N CYS A 622 0.29 25.97 17.71
CA CYS A 622 1.73 25.72 17.74
C CYS A 622 2.13 24.94 19.01
N SER A 623 1.71 23.67 19.11
CA SER A 623 1.89 22.83 20.30
C SER A 623 2.70 21.55 20.11
N TYR A 624 3.14 21.23 18.89
CA TYR A 624 3.87 19.99 18.60
C TYR A 624 5.26 20.04 19.26
N PRO A 625 5.73 18.93 19.87
CA PRO A 625 7.06 18.90 20.47
C PRO A 625 8.15 18.93 19.40
N CYS A 626 9.27 19.59 19.72
CA CYS A 626 10.47 19.52 18.88
C CYS A 626 11.16 18.14 19.03
N PRO A 627 11.49 17.41 17.95
CA PRO A 627 12.15 16.11 18.04
C PRO A 627 13.60 16.19 18.52
N GLY A 628 14.30 17.30 18.22
CA GLY A 628 15.71 17.51 18.53
C GLY A 628 15.99 18.28 19.83
N GLY A 629 15.00 18.56 20.68
CA GLY A 629 15.23 19.27 21.94
C GLY A 629 13.97 19.77 22.65
N ALA A 630 14.16 20.51 23.74
CA ALA A 630 13.04 21.10 24.49
C ALA A 630 12.43 22.29 23.73
N GLY A 631 11.11 22.27 23.53
CA GLY A 631 10.38 23.36 22.89
C GLY A 631 9.11 22.90 22.19
N LYS A 632 8.41 23.88 21.60
CA LYS A 632 7.31 23.68 20.65
C LYS A 632 7.83 24.00 19.24
N CYS A 633 7.51 23.14 18.28
CA CYS A 633 7.91 23.22 16.89
C CYS A 633 6.67 23.30 15.97
N GLY A 634 5.83 24.30 16.20
CA GLY A 634 4.63 24.57 15.41
C GLY A 634 3.53 23.52 15.60
N GLY A 635 2.78 23.25 14.54
CA GLY A 635 1.70 22.27 14.47
C GLY A 635 1.15 22.17 13.05
N PHE A 636 -0.03 21.56 12.88
CA PHE A 636 -0.64 21.42 11.55
C PHE A 636 -1.13 22.77 11.01
N ASN A 637 -0.50 23.24 9.94
CA ASN A 637 -0.68 24.57 9.35
C ASN A 637 -0.37 25.73 10.32
N ALA A 638 0.60 25.54 11.23
CA ALA A 638 0.88 26.49 12.31
C ALA A 638 2.38 26.56 12.63
N ILE A 639 2.98 27.75 12.51
CA ILE A 639 4.43 27.95 12.63
C ILE A 639 4.80 28.85 13.82
N ASN A 640 5.73 28.41 14.67
CA ASN A 640 6.32 29.26 15.71
C ASN A 640 7.45 30.09 15.09
N ILE A 641 7.32 31.43 14.99
CA ILE A 641 8.33 32.28 14.35
C ILE A 641 9.26 32.95 15.36
N TYR A 642 10.55 33.02 15.04
CA TYR A 642 11.62 33.67 15.78
C TYR A 642 12.37 34.66 14.89
N LYS A 643 12.88 35.75 15.47
CA LYS A 643 13.61 36.82 14.78
C LYS A 643 14.95 37.12 15.45
N ALA A 644 16.02 37.17 14.66
CA ALA A 644 17.36 37.53 15.11
C ALA A 644 17.48 39.02 15.45
N SER A 645 18.32 39.35 16.44
CA SER A 645 18.50 40.73 16.94
C SER A 645 19.24 41.66 15.98
N SER A 646 20.17 41.15 15.16
CA SER A 646 20.81 41.83 14.02
C SER A 646 21.54 40.81 13.15
N ALA A 647 21.55 41.00 11.83
CA ALA A 647 22.42 40.21 10.95
C ALA A 647 23.89 40.63 11.10
N SER A 648 24.81 39.67 11.08
CA SER A 648 26.23 39.94 10.83
C SER A 648 26.40 40.32 9.37
N THR A 649 26.65 41.61 9.12
CA THR A 649 26.75 42.17 7.77
C THR A 649 27.94 41.61 7.00
N ALA A 650 27.67 40.75 6.02
CA ALA A 650 28.49 40.63 4.82
C ALA A 650 27.80 41.42 3.69
N THR A 651 28.16 42.71 3.55
CA THR A 651 27.61 43.57 2.50
C THR A 651 27.96 43.01 1.13
N THR A 652 26.96 42.65 0.33
CA THR A 652 27.05 42.80 -1.13
C THR A 652 25.93 43.72 -1.58
N THR A 653 26.34 44.87 -2.11
CA THR A 653 25.49 46.02 -2.38
C THR A 653 24.39 45.70 -3.38
N THR A 654 23.13 45.89 -2.99
CA THR A 654 22.00 45.98 -3.93
C THR A 654 22.11 47.27 -4.73
N THR A 655 22.83 47.24 -5.85
CA THR A 655 22.65 48.25 -6.91
C THR A 655 21.35 47.95 -7.65
N THR A 656 20.30 48.70 -7.31
CA THR A 656 19.12 48.82 -8.16
C THR A 656 19.54 49.39 -9.52
N THR A 657 19.52 48.57 -10.57
CA THR A 657 19.69 49.03 -11.95
C THR A 657 18.79 48.21 -12.85
N SER A 658 18.00 48.90 -13.66
CA SER A 658 17.02 48.32 -14.57
C SER A 658 17.67 47.69 -15.81
N ALA A 659 17.10 46.56 -16.25
CA ALA A 659 17.17 45.98 -17.59
C ALA A 659 18.52 45.45 -18.12
N ALA A 660 18.72 44.13 -17.99
CA ALA A 660 19.32 43.25 -19.00
C ALA A 660 18.98 41.78 -18.66
N ALA A 661 18.79 40.92 -19.66
CA ALA A 661 18.55 39.49 -19.42
C ALA A 661 19.84 38.83 -18.89
N ALA A 662 19.78 38.21 -17.71
CA ALA A 662 20.93 37.53 -17.13
C ALA A 662 21.33 36.32 -17.97
N THR A 663 22.60 36.25 -18.35
CA THR A 663 23.20 35.12 -19.06
C THR A 663 24.08 34.30 -18.11
N VAL A 664 24.02 32.97 -18.22
CA VAL A 664 24.71 31.99 -17.36
C VAL A 664 25.48 31.03 -18.24
N THR A 665 26.79 30.87 -18.03
CA THR A 665 27.57 29.84 -18.72
C THR A 665 27.55 28.54 -17.92
N ALA A 666 27.08 27.45 -18.52
CA ALA A 666 26.90 26.14 -17.88
C ALA A 666 26.98 25.01 -18.93
N GLY A 667 27.61 23.88 -18.59
CA GLY A 667 27.78 22.75 -19.53
C GLY A 667 28.48 23.08 -20.85
N GLY A 668 29.39 24.07 -20.85
CA GLY A 668 30.04 24.56 -22.08
C GLY A 668 29.16 25.43 -22.99
N GLN A 669 27.90 25.69 -22.59
CA GLN A 669 26.94 26.51 -23.32
C GLN A 669 26.69 27.85 -22.59
N SER A 670 26.30 28.87 -23.34
CA SER A 670 25.79 30.13 -22.80
C SER A 670 24.27 30.10 -22.78
N TRP A 671 23.67 30.36 -21.62
CA TRP A 671 22.23 30.30 -21.40
C TRP A 671 21.65 31.68 -21.09
N SER A 672 20.65 32.12 -21.83
CA SER A 672 19.84 33.31 -21.54
C SER A 672 18.67 32.95 -20.63
N SER A 673 18.46 33.69 -19.54
CA SER A 673 17.23 33.54 -18.75
C SER A 673 16.01 34.05 -19.51
N LEU A 674 14.94 33.27 -19.52
CA LEU A 674 13.62 33.62 -20.06
C LEU A 674 12.66 34.14 -18.97
N GLY A 675 13.02 33.97 -17.69
CA GLY A 675 12.25 34.43 -16.54
C GLY A 675 11.39 33.34 -15.89
N CYS A 676 10.41 33.78 -15.11
CA CYS A 676 9.53 32.93 -14.31
C CYS A 676 8.30 32.49 -15.11
N TYR A 677 7.95 31.22 -15.05
CA TYR A 677 6.76 30.65 -15.68
C TYR A 677 5.91 29.91 -14.65
N ALA A 678 4.58 29.92 -14.85
CA ALA A 678 3.65 29.07 -14.11
C ALA A 678 3.76 27.62 -14.60
N ASP A 679 3.98 26.69 -13.67
CA ASP A 679 4.11 25.26 -13.95
C ASP A 679 2.99 24.44 -13.29
N SER A 680 2.86 23.17 -13.67
CA SER A 680 1.82 22.27 -13.17
C SER A 680 2.26 20.81 -13.26
N THR A 681 2.04 20.03 -12.20
CA THR A 681 2.25 18.57 -12.22
C THR A 681 1.43 17.85 -13.30
N ASN A 682 0.26 18.41 -13.68
CA ASN A 682 -0.61 17.85 -14.72
C ASN A 682 -0.21 18.32 -16.13
N GLN A 683 0.62 19.35 -16.26
CA GLN A 683 1.07 19.90 -17.53
C GLN A 683 2.40 20.66 -17.34
N ARG A 684 3.51 19.92 -17.33
CA ARG A 684 4.84 20.48 -17.09
C ARG A 684 5.31 21.38 -18.23
N VAL A 685 5.83 22.57 -17.91
CA VAL A 685 6.37 23.51 -18.90
C VAL A 685 7.65 23.00 -19.55
N LEU A 686 8.51 22.34 -18.76
CA LEU A 686 9.66 21.57 -19.23
C LEU A 686 9.45 20.11 -18.82
N PRO A 687 9.26 19.16 -19.76
CA PRO A 687 8.68 17.86 -19.44
C PRO A 687 9.67 16.86 -18.82
N ALA A 688 10.99 17.05 -18.97
CA ALA A 688 11.99 16.09 -18.50
C ALA A 688 12.57 16.52 -17.15
N GLN A 689 12.12 15.94 -16.04
CA GLN A 689 12.78 16.11 -14.74
C GLN A 689 14.08 15.29 -14.72
N VAL A 690 15.24 15.97 -14.71
CA VAL A 690 16.55 15.31 -14.82
C VAL A 690 17.09 14.87 -13.46
N TYR A 691 16.76 15.59 -12.39
CA TYR A 691 16.95 15.15 -11.01
C TYR A 691 16.15 16.01 -10.02
N GLU A 692 16.11 15.54 -8.77
CA GLU A 692 15.71 16.31 -7.60
C GLU A 692 16.67 16.02 -6.44
N GLY A 693 17.05 17.05 -5.67
CA GLY A 693 17.87 16.86 -4.48
C GLY A 693 18.52 18.14 -3.93
N PRO A 694 19.20 18.06 -2.77
CA PRO A 694 19.72 19.22 -2.02
C PRO A 694 20.94 19.90 -2.69
N SER A 695 21.45 19.34 -3.79
CA SER A 695 22.55 19.91 -4.58
C SER A 695 22.07 20.68 -5.83
N ASN A 696 20.78 20.97 -5.93
CA ASN A 696 20.24 21.70 -7.07
C ASN A 696 20.65 23.18 -7.05
N GLY A 697 21.03 23.69 -8.21
CA GLY A 697 21.47 25.06 -8.45
C GLY A 697 21.31 25.40 -9.93
N VAL A 698 21.27 26.70 -10.27
CA VAL A 698 21.07 27.13 -11.67
C VAL A 698 22.15 26.52 -12.58
N THR A 699 23.42 26.68 -12.21
CA THR A 699 24.55 26.18 -13.03
C THR A 699 24.62 24.65 -13.11
N SER A 700 24.27 23.92 -12.04
CA SER A 700 24.28 22.44 -12.05
C SER A 700 23.12 21.88 -12.89
N CYS A 701 21.94 22.48 -12.81
CA CYS A 701 20.80 22.08 -13.63
C CYS A 701 21.06 22.34 -15.12
N LEU A 702 21.50 23.55 -15.48
CA LEU A 702 21.79 23.89 -16.87
C LEU A 702 22.97 23.10 -17.46
N THR A 703 23.95 22.73 -16.64
CA THR A 703 25.01 21.79 -17.05
C THR A 703 24.44 20.40 -17.35
N SER A 704 23.48 19.94 -16.56
CA SER A 704 22.84 18.64 -16.76
C SER A 704 21.94 18.65 -18.02
N CYS A 705 21.17 19.72 -18.23
CA CYS A 705 20.41 19.92 -19.46
C CYS A 705 21.31 19.97 -20.71
N ALA A 706 22.44 20.70 -20.67
CA ALA A 706 23.40 20.75 -21.77
C ALA A 706 23.98 19.36 -22.09
N ASN A 707 24.40 18.62 -21.07
CA ASN A 707 25.00 17.29 -21.24
C ASN A 707 23.99 16.26 -21.77
N ALA A 708 22.71 16.43 -21.47
CA ALA A 708 21.61 15.63 -22.00
C ALA A 708 21.06 16.16 -23.35
N GLY A 709 21.68 17.19 -23.95
CA GLY A 709 21.35 17.71 -25.28
C GLY A 709 20.10 18.59 -25.36
N TYR A 710 19.61 19.12 -24.24
CA TYR A 710 18.42 19.97 -24.21
C TYR A 710 18.72 21.46 -24.49
N SER A 711 17.86 22.10 -25.28
CA SER A 711 17.95 23.54 -25.61
C SER A 711 17.35 24.47 -24.54
N PHE A 712 16.52 23.93 -23.64
CA PHE A 712 15.90 24.63 -22.51
C PHE A 712 16.18 23.87 -21.20
N GLY A 713 16.41 24.64 -20.14
CA GLY A 713 16.59 24.14 -18.79
C GLY A 713 15.89 25.06 -17.79
N GLY A 714 15.37 24.50 -16.71
CA GLY A 714 14.61 25.25 -15.74
C GLY A 714 14.67 24.62 -14.36
N VAL A 715 14.58 25.49 -13.36
CA VAL A 715 14.72 25.13 -11.95
C VAL A 715 13.46 25.52 -11.18
N GLU A 716 12.95 24.57 -10.40
CA GLU A 716 11.72 24.71 -9.62
C GLU A 716 11.96 24.27 -8.16
N PHE A 717 11.11 24.77 -7.26
CA PHE A 717 10.96 24.31 -5.87
C PHE A 717 12.23 24.29 -5.02
N GLY A 718 13.29 25.01 -5.41
CA GLY A 718 14.60 24.93 -4.77
C GLY A 718 15.39 23.65 -5.09
N SER A 719 14.74 22.47 -5.11
CA SER A 719 15.35 21.15 -5.24
C SER A 719 15.31 20.53 -6.65
N GLN A 720 14.45 21.03 -7.56
CA GLN A 720 14.11 20.33 -8.80
C GLN A 720 14.77 20.94 -10.05
N CYS A 721 15.21 20.06 -10.96
CA CYS A 721 15.77 20.42 -12.26
C CYS A 721 14.98 19.76 -13.41
N PHE A 722 14.50 20.59 -14.34
CA PHE A 722 13.76 20.17 -15.51
C PHE A 722 14.43 20.67 -16.80
N CYS A 723 14.29 19.93 -17.89
CA CYS A 723 14.83 20.28 -19.20
C CYS A 723 13.80 20.04 -20.31
N GLY A 724 14.03 20.63 -21.49
CA GLY A 724 13.15 20.47 -22.65
C GLY A 724 13.73 21.02 -23.95
N ASN A 725 13.05 20.75 -25.06
CA ASN A 725 13.43 21.22 -26.40
C ASN A 725 12.39 22.14 -27.06
N ALA A 726 11.21 22.27 -26.47
CA ALA A 726 10.19 23.22 -26.89
C ALA A 726 10.31 24.54 -26.12
N ALA A 727 10.06 25.67 -26.79
CA ALA A 727 9.98 26.95 -26.13
C ALA A 727 8.71 27.03 -25.25
N PRO A 728 8.80 27.53 -24.01
CA PRO A 728 7.64 27.66 -23.13
C PRO A 728 6.64 28.69 -23.68
N ALA A 729 5.35 28.40 -23.55
CA ALA A 729 4.28 29.27 -24.05
C ALA A 729 4.29 30.63 -23.33
N SER A 730 4.15 31.73 -24.07
CA SER A 730 4.15 33.09 -23.51
C SER A 730 2.96 33.38 -22.59
N SER A 731 1.86 32.63 -22.72
CA SER A 731 0.71 32.66 -21.81
C SER A 731 1.01 32.14 -20.40
N LEU A 732 2.13 31.44 -20.21
CA LEU A 732 2.56 30.89 -18.92
C LEU A 732 3.55 31.79 -18.19
N ILE A 733 3.93 32.96 -18.73
CA ILE A 733 4.84 33.90 -18.06
C ILE A 733 4.19 34.37 -16.74
N ALA A 734 4.88 34.11 -15.63
CA ALA A 734 4.48 34.53 -14.30
C ALA A 734 5.23 35.79 -13.86
N THR A 735 4.76 36.44 -12.79
CA THR A 735 5.53 37.54 -12.18
C THR A 735 6.85 37.01 -11.61
N SER A 736 7.93 37.77 -11.79
CA SER A 736 9.27 37.43 -11.27
C SER A 736 9.24 37.04 -9.79
N ASP A 737 8.43 37.74 -9.01
CA ASP A 737 8.32 37.62 -7.56
C ASP A 737 7.70 36.28 -7.12
N SER A 738 7.12 35.52 -8.07
CA SER A 738 6.61 34.16 -7.86
C SER A 738 7.70 33.08 -7.95
N CYS A 739 8.83 33.36 -8.60
CA CYS A 739 10.01 32.49 -8.62
C CYS A 739 11.07 33.08 -7.68
N ASN A 740 10.91 32.84 -6.38
CA ASN A 740 11.70 33.47 -5.32
C ASN A 740 12.40 32.46 -4.38
N TYR A 741 12.30 31.15 -4.64
CA TYR A 741 12.96 30.13 -3.82
C TYR A 741 14.45 30.12 -4.13
N ALA A 742 15.27 30.21 -3.09
CA ALA A 742 16.70 29.96 -3.25
C ALA A 742 16.93 28.51 -3.70
N CYS A 743 17.96 28.30 -4.52
CA CYS A 743 18.40 26.96 -4.85
C CYS A 743 18.84 26.18 -3.59
N SER A 744 18.52 24.90 -3.54
CA SER A 744 18.82 24.03 -2.38
C SER A 744 20.32 23.88 -2.09
N ALA A 745 21.17 24.04 -3.11
CA ALA A 745 22.62 24.22 -2.96
C ALA A 745 23.04 25.61 -2.41
N GLY A 746 22.11 26.33 -1.76
CA GLY A 746 22.31 27.64 -1.14
C GLY A 746 21.97 28.82 -2.05
N SER A 747 21.68 29.97 -1.43
CA SER A 747 21.29 31.20 -2.12
C SER A 747 22.34 31.75 -3.11
N ALA A 748 23.62 31.46 -2.88
CA ALA A 748 24.70 31.76 -3.83
C ALA A 748 24.62 30.95 -5.14
N SER A 749 23.87 29.85 -5.16
CA SER A 749 23.66 28.98 -6.32
C SER A 749 22.49 29.42 -7.21
N GLY A 750 21.85 30.55 -6.89
CA GLY A 750 20.80 31.20 -7.69
C GLY A 750 19.38 31.03 -7.13
N ILE A 751 18.39 31.35 -7.97
CA ILE A 751 16.96 31.29 -7.66
C ILE A 751 16.32 30.16 -8.46
N CYS A 752 15.88 29.12 -7.76
CA CYS A 752 15.35 27.88 -8.32
C CYS A 752 13.82 27.85 -8.26
N GLY A 753 13.17 28.83 -8.92
CA GLY A 753 11.72 28.84 -9.10
C GLY A 753 10.94 29.10 -7.80
N GLY A 754 9.86 28.33 -7.60
CA GLY A 754 8.94 28.37 -6.46
C GLY A 754 7.89 27.26 -6.59
N ALA A 755 6.86 27.27 -5.74
CA ALA A 755 5.77 26.30 -5.81
C ALA A 755 4.91 26.47 -7.08
N ASN A 756 4.91 25.48 -7.99
CA ASN A 756 4.27 25.54 -9.31
C ASN A 756 4.80 26.72 -10.16
N ARG A 757 6.10 27.02 -10.04
CA ARG A 757 6.75 28.22 -10.61
C ARG A 757 8.18 27.91 -11.02
N ILE A 758 8.45 27.81 -12.31
CA ILE A 758 9.76 27.42 -12.85
C ILE A 758 10.51 28.62 -13.43
N ASN A 759 11.79 28.79 -13.05
CA ASN A 759 12.68 29.76 -13.69
C ASN A 759 13.34 29.08 -14.89
N ILE A 760 13.08 29.57 -16.11
CA ILE A 760 13.54 28.95 -17.36
C ILE A 760 14.71 29.72 -17.99
N TYR A 761 15.61 28.98 -18.63
CA TYR A 761 16.74 29.44 -19.42
C TYR A 761 16.78 28.70 -20.76
N SER A 762 17.35 29.32 -21.79
CA SER A 762 17.58 28.71 -23.10
C SER A 762 18.97 29.03 -23.64
N ILE A 763 19.53 28.17 -24.50
CA ILE A 763 20.86 28.41 -25.06
C ILE A 763 20.85 29.65 -25.98
N SER A 764 21.72 30.62 -25.69
CA SER A 764 21.84 31.89 -26.40
C SER A 764 22.24 31.64 -27.86
N GLY A 765 21.31 31.87 -28.79
CA GLY A 765 21.52 31.64 -30.23
C GLY A 765 20.70 30.51 -30.83
N GLY A 766 19.84 29.84 -30.05
CA GLY A 766 18.69 29.08 -30.56
C GLY A 766 19.00 28.13 -31.71
N ALA A 767 19.84 27.12 -31.47
CA ALA A 767 19.97 26.01 -32.39
C ALA A 767 18.57 25.40 -32.65
N ALA A 768 18.27 25.15 -33.93
CA ALA A 768 16.93 24.76 -34.37
C ALA A 768 16.42 23.52 -33.61
N PRO A 769 15.10 23.40 -33.36
CA PRO A 769 14.53 22.19 -32.80
C PRO A 769 14.96 20.99 -33.64
N ILE A 770 15.37 19.90 -32.99
CA ILE A 770 15.69 18.65 -33.67
C ILE A 770 14.40 18.20 -34.33
N THR A 771 14.31 18.38 -35.65
CA THR A 771 13.06 18.28 -36.39
C THR A 771 12.57 16.84 -36.37
N THR A 772 11.31 16.63 -36.01
CA THR A 772 10.58 15.46 -36.51
C THR A 772 10.74 15.43 -38.03
N PRO A 773 10.93 14.24 -38.65
CA PRO A 773 10.83 14.14 -40.09
C PRO A 773 9.46 14.70 -40.51
N PRO A 774 9.35 15.58 -41.52
CA PRO A 774 8.04 16.03 -41.98
C PRO A 774 7.23 14.84 -42.51
N ALA A 775 5.91 14.84 -42.34
CA ALA A 775 5.05 13.77 -42.84
C ALA A 775 5.31 13.50 -44.34
N GLY A 776 5.57 12.23 -44.69
CA GLY A 776 6.06 11.80 -46.00
C GLY A 776 7.59 11.66 -46.13
N ALA A 777 8.36 11.95 -45.08
CA ALA A 777 9.79 11.67 -45.05
C ALA A 777 10.08 10.17 -44.89
N ASP A 778 11.08 9.71 -45.65
CA ASP A 778 11.58 8.33 -45.63
C ASP A 778 12.64 8.16 -44.53
N THR A 779 12.38 7.27 -43.57
CA THR A 779 13.33 6.87 -42.50
C THR A 779 14.16 5.64 -42.88
N GLY A 780 13.91 5.03 -44.07
CA GLY A 780 14.80 4.05 -44.70
C GLY A 780 14.05 2.92 -45.42
N SER A 781 13.24 2.16 -44.69
CA SER A 781 12.24 1.23 -45.26
C SER A 781 10.82 1.54 -44.79
N TRP A 782 10.68 2.65 -44.06
CA TRP A 782 9.47 3.10 -43.40
C TRP A 782 9.28 4.58 -43.74
N THR A 783 8.04 5.00 -43.91
CA THR A 783 7.63 6.37 -44.19
C THR A 783 6.93 6.93 -42.98
N TYR A 784 7.40 8.06 -42.45
CA TYR A 784 6.70 8.74 -41.37
C TYR A 784 5.39 9.35 -41.87
N LEU A 785 4.27 8.99 -41.25
CA LEU A 785 2.93 9.46 -41.62
C LEU A 785 2.47 10.70 -40.83
N GLY A 786 3.09 10.95 -39.67
CA GLY A 786 2.77 12.10 -38.81
C GLY A 786 2.50 11.72 -37.35
N CYS A 787 2.26 12.74 -36.55
CA CYS A 787 1.79 12.61 -35.17
C CYS A 787 0.26 12.42 -35.14
N TYR A 788 -0.25 11.41 -34.44
CA TYR A 788 -1.68 11.12 -34.34
C TYR A 788 -2.14 11.09 -32.87
N PRO A 789 -3.37 11.52 -32.55
CA PRO A 789 -3.97 11.28 -31.24
C PRO A 789 -4.06 9.78 -30.95
N ASP A 790 -3.68 9.39 -29.75
CA ASP A 790 -3.71 8.01 -29.28
C ASP A 790 -4.25 7.93 -27.85
N SER A 791 -4.85 6.81 -27.44
CA SER A 791 -5.32 6.61 -26.06
C SER A 791 -5.58 5.14 -25.75
N PRO A 792 -5.54 4.70 -24.48
CA PRO A 792 -5.88 3.32 -24.10
C PRO A 792 -7.28 2.86 -24.56
N SER A 793 -8.24 3.78 -24.70
CA SER A 793 -9.59 3.51 -25.20
C SER A 793 -9.72 3.50 -26.73
N SER A 794 -8.76 4.07 -27.45
CA SER A 794 -8.77 4.26 -28.90
C SER A 794 -7.33 4.36 -29.43
N ARG A 795 -6.67 3.20 -29.58
CA ARG A 795 -5.29 3.10 -30.11
C ARG A 795 -5.27 3.25 -31.64
N ILE A 796 -4.40 4.13 -32.17
CA ILE A 796 -4.23 4.44 -33.59
C ILE A 796 -3.64 3.26 -34.38
N VAL A 797 -2.82 2.43 -33.73
CA VAL A 797 -2.21 1.20 -34.24
C VAL A 797 -2.37 0.13 -33.14
N SER A 798 -3.00 -1.01 -33.46
CA SER A 798 -3.59 -1.88 -32.42
C SER A 798 -3.56 -3.39 -32.72
N ALA A 799 -2.36 -3.97 -32.91
CA ALA A 799 -2.19 -5.43 -32.96
C ALA A 799 -1.10 -6.00 -32.03
N LEU A 800 -0.04 -5.24 -31.74
CA LEU A 800 1.08 -5.64 -30.88
C LEU A 800 1.64 -4.40 -30.17
N GLU A 801 2.06 -4.55 -28.90
CA GLU A 801 2.64 -3.49 -28.05
C GLU A 801 3.94 -4.04 -27.42
N VAL A 802 5.03 -3.28 -27.46
CA VAL A 802 6.41 -3.71 -27.09
C VAL A 802 7.18 -2.56 -26.43
N ASP A 803 6.87 -2.29 -25.18
CA ASP A 803 7.40 -1.13 -24.45
C ASP A 803 8.80 -1.36 -23.84
N SER A 804 9.61 -0.29 -23.78
CA SER A 804 10.91 -0.28 -23.10
C SER A 804 11.32 1.11 -22.62
N ALA A 805 11.40 1.29 -21.30
CA ALA A 805 11.80 2.54 -20.66
C ALA A 805 13.26 2.96 -20.92
N SER A 806 14.13 2.05 -21.39
CA SER A 806 15.57 2.32 -21.58
C SER A 806 16.10 2.01 -22.98
N SER A 807 15.32 1.36 -23.85
CA SER A 807 15.77 0.96 -25.18
C SER A 807 14.77 1.24 -26.30
N ASN A 808 13.63 1.89 -26.02
CA ASN A 808 12.71 2.27 -27.08
C ASN A 808 13.31 3.36 -27.97
N SER A 809 13.05 3.22 -29.27
CA SER A 809 13.52 4.09 -30.33
C SER A 809 12.66 3.85 -31.57
N ILE A 810 12.61 4.83 -32.49
CA ILE A 810 11.95 4.67 -33.78
C ILE A 810 12.48 3.42 -34.50
N ALA A 811 13.80 3.26 -34.58
CA ALA A 811 14.44 2.14 -35.29
C ALA A 811 14.19 0.76 -34.64
N SER A 812 14.15 0.66 -33.31
CA SER A 812 13.80 -0.59 -32.63
C SER A 812 12.33 -0.94 -32.81
N CYS A 813 11.43 0.04 -32.81
CA CYS A 813 10.01 -0.16 -33.05
C CYS A 813 9.76 -0.61 -34.50
N GLU A 814 10.27 0.13 -35.49
CA GLU A 814 10.26 -0.22 -36.92
C GLU A 814 10.81 -1.63 -37.19
N THR A 815 11.92 -2.01 -36.53
CA THR A 815 12.52 -3.35 -36.65
C THR A 815 11.59 -4.42 -36.07
N THR A 816 11.03 -4.19 -34.89
CA THR A 816 10.13 -5.12 -34.19
C THR A 816 8.85 -5.34 -35.00
N CYS A 817 8.22 -4.26 -35.46
CA CYS A 817 7.02 -4.34 -36.29
C CYS A 817 7.29 -5.02 -37.64
N SER A 818 8.47 -4.80 -38.26
CA SER A 818 8.83 -5.49 -39.50
C SER A 818 9.12 -6.98 -39.28
N GLN A 819 9.63 -7.40 -38.11
CA GLN A 819 9.83 -8.81 -37.78
C GLN A 819 8.50 -9.51 -37.46
N ALA A 820 7.56 -8.80 -36.86
CA ALA A 820 6.19 -9.25 -36.63
C ALA A 820 5.30 -9.21 -37.90
N GLY A 821 5.83 -8.79 -39.05
CA GLY A 821 5.11 -8.76 -40.33
C GLY A 821 4.07 -7.64 -40.47
N PHE A 822 4.11 -6.63 -39.62
CA PHE A 822 3.16 -5.51 -39.65
C PHE A 822 3.63 -4.36 -40.55
N SER A 823 2.67 -3.71 -41.21
CA SER A 823 2.90 -2.59 -42.12
C SER A 823 2.92 -1.22 -41.41
N TYR A 824 2.43 -1.13 -40.17
CA TYR A 824 2.43 0.08 -39.37
C TYR A 824 3.19 -0.12 -38.06
N ALA A 825 3.93 0.92 -37.67
CA ALA A 825 4.62 1.05 -36.40
C ALA A 825 4.25 2.42 -35.80
N ALA A 826 4.12 2.55 -34.49
CA ALA A 826 3.88 3.82 -33.83
C ALA A 826 4.60 3.87 -32.49
N VAL A 827 5.20 5.00 -32.14
CA VAL A 827 5.90 5.20 -30.86
C VAL A 827 5.23 6.29 -30.04
N GLU A 828 4.99 6.04 -28.75
CA GLU A 828 4.28 6.92 -27.81
C GLU A 828 5.07 7.11 -26.51
N PHE A 829 4.83 8.24 -25.83
CA PHE A 829 5.26 8.51 -24.45
C PHE A 829 6.76 8.27 -24.18
N GLY A 830 7.61 8.42 -25.20
CA GLY A 830 9.04 8.05 -25.14
C GLY A 830 9.26 6.54 -25.19
N GLN A 831 8.65 5.79 -24.27
CA GLN A 831 8.99 4.40 -23.98
C GLN A 831 8.15 3.35 -24.72
N GLN A 832 7.08 3.73 -25.42
CA GLN A 832 6.10 2.77 -25.96
C GLN A 832 6.25 2.52 -27.46
N CYS A 833 5.89 1.32 -27.91
CA CYS A 833 5.92 0.92 -29.32
C CYS A 833 4.71 0.03 -29.66
N PHE A 834 3.95 0.41 -30.69
CA PHE A 834 2.79 -0.30 -31.21
C PHE A 834 3.02 -0.74 -32.66
N CYS A 835 2.52 -1.92 -33.02
CA CYS A 835 2.54 -2.43 -34.40
C CYS A 835 1.14 -2.85 -34.86
N GLY A 836 0.87 -2.75 -36.16
CA GLY A 836 -0.43 -3.15 -36.70
C GLY A 836 -0.54 -3.26 -38.22
N PRO A 837 -1.60 -3.90 -38.74
CA PRO A 837 -1.84 -4.06 -40.17
C PRO A 837 -2.51 -2.82 -40.80
N SER A 838 -3.10 -1.94 -40.00
CA SER A 838 -3.88 -0.78 -40.43
C SER A 838 -3.90 0.31 -39.36
N LEU A 839 -4.21 1.56 -39.76
CA LEU A 839 -4.53 2.65 -38.84
C LEU A 839 -6.01 2.64 -38.45
N LEU A 840 -6.32 3.20 -37.28
CA LEU A 840 -7.69 3.48 -36.85
C LEU A 840 -8.38 4.45 -37.81
N SER A 841 -9.47 4.00 -38.43
CA SER A 841 -10.21 4.78 -39.43
C SER A 841 -10.88 6.01 -38.81
N GLY A 842 -10.80 7.15 -39.51
CA GLY A 842 -11.44 8.41 -39.10
C GLY A 842 -10.60 9.31 -38.21
N VAL A 843 -9.36 8.93 -37.88
CA VAL A 843 -8.40 9.77 -37.15
C VAL A 843 -7.45 10.47 -38.13
N SER A 844 -7.24 11.77 -37.95
CA SER A 844 -6.32 12.59 -38.74
C SER A 844 -5.05 12.93 -37.95
N ALA A 845 -3.94 13.14 -38.66
CA ALA A 845 -2.71 13.63 -38.06
C ALA A 845 -2.89 15.05 -37.48
N VAL A 846 -2.16 15.33 -36.40
CA VAL A 846 -2.05 16.63 -35.72
C VAL A 846 -0.65 17.22 -35.94
N ALA A 847 -0.39 18.40 -35.37
CA ALA A 847 0.95 19.01 -35.44
C ALA A 847 1.99 18.16 -34.70
N ASP A 848 3.14 17.93 -35.33
CA ASP A 848 4.25 17.13 -34.76
C ASP A 848 4.77 17.64 -33.41
N SER A 849 4.48 18.89 -33.03
CA SER A 849 4.78 19.43 -31.69
C SER A 849 4.12 18.63 -30.56
N HIS A 850 3.02 17.94 -30.83
CA HIS A 850 2.39 17.01 -29.88
C HIS A 850 3.19 15.72 -29.68
N CYS A 851 4.03 15.35 -30.66
CA CYS A 851 4.93 14.20 -30.60
C CYS A 851 6.39 14.66 -30.40
N SER A 852 6.65 15.26 -29.23
CA SER A 852 7.92 15.92 -28.88
C SER A 852 8.75 15.21 -27.80
N TYR A 853 8.35 14.01 -27.36
CA TYR A 853 9.07 13.25 -26.34
C TYR A 853 10.28 12.56 -26.98
N ALA A 854 11.48 12.77 -26.46
CA ALA A 854 12.67 12.11 -26.97
C ALA A 854 12.59 10.59 -26.75
N CYS A 855 13.10 9.81 -27.71
CA CYS A 855 13.27 8.37 -27.51
C CYS A 855 14.33 8.06 -26.43
N PRO A 856 14.09 7.11 -25.50
CA PRO A 856 15.07 6.66 -24.51
C PRO A 856 16.38 6.15 -25.11
N ALA A 857 16.35 5.64 -26.34
CA ALA A 857 17.53 5.27 -27.12
C ALA A 857 17.47 5.83 -28.55
N GLY A 858 18.64 6.02 -29.16
CA GLY A 858 18.76 6.51 -30.53
C GLY A 858 18.48 8.02 -30.67
N SER A 859 17.97 8.42 -31.83
CA SER A 859 17.70 9.83 -32.18
C SER A 859 16.30 10.00 -32.76
N GLY A 860 15.59 11.03 -32.32
CA GLY A 860 14.24 11.37 -32.77
C GLY A 860 13.23 11.38 -31.63
N ASN A 861 11.96 11.61 -31.98
CA ASN A 861 10.87 11.68 -31.01
C ASN A 861 10.04 10.41 -31.03
N CYS A 862 9.78 9.86 -29.85
CA CYS A 862 8.94 8.70 -29.62
C CYS A 862 7.55 9.15 -29.12
N GLY A 863 6.83 9.89 -29.97
CA GLY A 863 5.48 10.38 -29.67
C GLY A 863 5.42 11.44 -28.55
N GLY A 864 4.34 11.41 -27.78
CA GLY A 864 4.03 12.31 -26.66
C GLY A 864 2.91 11.72 -25.79
N PHE A 865 2.37 12.50 -24.85
CA PHE A 865 1.29 12.05 -23.96
C PHE A 865 -0.06 12.03 -24.68
N ASN A 866 -0.62 10.84 -24.94
CA ASN A 866 -1.82 10.62 -25.78
C ASN A 866 -1.61 10.99 -27.26
N TYR A 867 -0.37 10.88 -27.76
CA TYR A 867 -0.03 11.16 -29.16
C TYR A 867 1.10 10.25 -29.65
N ALA A 868 0.86 9.46 -30.69
CA ALA A 868 1.86 8.55 -31.25
C ALA A 868 2.45 9.08 -32.57
N SER A 869 3.76 8.96 -32.73
CA SER A 869 4.45 9.17 -34.01
C SER A 869 4.33 7.91 -34.86
N VAL A 870 3.62 7.99 -35.99
CA VAL A 870 3.22 6.84 -36.82
C VAL A 870 4.10 6.69 -38.05
N TYR A 871 4.51 5.46 -38.35
CA TYR A 871 5.34 5.04 -39.47
C TYR A 871 4.66 3.92 -40.26
N TYR A 872 4.86 3.89 -41.58
CA TYR A 872 4.29 2.90 -42.48
C TYR A 872 5.32 2.32 -43.45
N LYS A 873 5.29 1.00 -43.64
CA LYS A 873 6.10 0.28 -44.63
C LYS A 873 5.19 -0.55 -45.54
N PRO A 874 5.28 -0.41 -46.88
CA PRO A 874 4.60 -1.33 -47.77
C PRO A 874 5.18 -2.74 -47.58
N ALA A 875 4.31 -3.70 -47.31
CA ALA A 875 4.71 -5.07 -46.95
C ALA A 875 5.55 -5.72 -48.06
N SER A 876 6.83 -5.99 -47.75
CA SER A 876 7.66 -6.87 -48.57
C SER A 876 7.10 -8.29 -48.51
N SER A 877 7.01 -8.97 -49.66
CA SER A 877 6.35 -10.27 -49.81
C SER A 877 7.12 -11.44 -49.18
N SER A 878 7.24 -11.47 -47.85
CA SER A 878 7.58 -12.64 -47.05
C SER A 878 6.29 -13.39 -46.72
N THR A 879 6.22 -14.66 -47.11
CA THR A 879 5.01 -15.49 -47.02
C THR A 879 4.65 -15.85 -45.58
N SER A 880 3.71 -15.10 -44.98
CA SER A 880 2.83 -15.65 -43.95
C SER A 880 2.01 -16.80 -44.56
N SER A 881 1.93 -17.94 -43.89
CA SER A 881 1.20 -19.12 -44.38
C SER A 881 -0.31 -18.91 -44.27
N VAL A 882 -0.90 -18.28 -45.28
CA VAL A 882 -2.36 -18.15 -45.42
C VAL A 882 -2.95 -19.51 -45.75
N THR A 883 -3.81 -20.02 -44.87
CA THR A 883 -4.55 -21.27 -45.05
C THR A 883 -5.98 -20.94 -45.45
N THR A 884 -6.39 -21.29 -46.66
CA THR A 884 -7.77 -21.09 -47.11
C THR A 884 -8.63 -22.27 -46.67
N VAL A 885 -9.70 -21.99 -45.93
CA VAL A 885 -10.62 -22.98 -45.39
C VAL A 885 -12.04 -22.59 -45.80
N GLY A 886 -12.66 -23.38 -46.68
CA GLY A 886 -13.89 -22.99 -47.35
C GLY A 886 -13.65 -21.76 -48.25
N SER A 887 -14.47 -20.72 -48.08
CA SER A 887 -14.31 -19.43 -48.77
C SER A 887 -13.51 -18.39 -47.97
N THR A 888 -13.04 -18.72 -46.77
CA THR A 888 -12.39 -17.77 -45.85
C THR A 888 -10.88 -17.99 -45.83
N ALA A 889 -10.12 -16.90 -46.00
CA ALA A 889 -8.66 -16.91 -45.88
C ALA A 889 -8.26 -16.66 -44.42
N TRP A 890 -7.49 -17.58 -43.84
CA TRP A 890 -6.98 -17.50 -42.47
C TRP A 890 -5.47 -17.27 -42.48
N THR A 891 -5.02 -16.18 -41.88
CA THR A 891 -3.61 -15.85 -41.70
C THR A 891 -3.13 -16.46 -40.39
N HIS A 892 -2.06 -17.25 -40.42
CA HIS A 892 -1.37 -17.73 -39.22
C HIS A 892 -0.69 -16.56 -38.50
N LEU A 893 -0.96 -16.40 -37.20
CA LEU A 893 -0.37 -15.36 -36.34
C LEU A 893 0.81 -15.88 -35.52
N GLY A 894 0.79 -17.16 -35.13
CA GLY A 894 1.89 -17.82 -34.41
C GLY A 894 1.45 -18.60 -33.17
N CYS A 895 2.45 -18.96 -32.36
CA CYS A 895 2.30 -19.85 -31.21
C CYS A 895 2.33 -19.09 -29.88
N TYR A 896 1.26 -19.16 -29.09
CA TYR A 896 1.07 -18.34 -27.88
C TYR A 896 0.89 -19.20 -26.64
N ASN A 897 1.37 -18.73 -25.47
CA ASN A 897 1.18 -19.44 -24.21
C ASN A 897 -0.28 -19.33 -23.73
N ASP A 898 -0.95 -20.47 -23.57
CA ASP A 898 -2.39 -20.57 -23.30
C ASP A 898 -2.70 -21.23 -21.94
N ALA A 899 -2.24 -20.59 -20.85
CA ALA A 899 -2.52 -21.06 -19.50
C ALA A 899 -4.04 -21.08 -19.18
N THR A 900 -4.49 -22.08 -18.43
CA THR A 900 -5.90 -22.34 -18.11
C THR A 900 -6.64 -21.19 -17.41
N ASN A 901 -5.91 -20.32 -16.71
CA ASN A 901 -6.42 -19.13 -16.01
C ASN A 901 -6.26 -17.82 -16.81
N ALA A 902 -5.60 -17.85 -17.97
CA ALA A 902 -5.29 -16.68 -18.80
C ALA A 902 -5.37 -17.06 -20.29
N ARG A 903 -6.55 -17.54 -20.72
CA ARG A 903 -6.78 -18.04 -22.07
C ARG A 903 -6.63 -16.93 -23.12
N VAL A 904 -5.90 -17.24 -24.19
CA VAL A 904 -5.62 -16.38 -25.36
C VAL A 904 -6.89 -16.18 -26.19
N LEU A 905 -7.71 -17.23 -26.30
CA LEU A 905 -9.02 -17.23 -26.93
C LEU A 905 -10.08 -17.72 -25.93
N SER A 906 -11.11 -16.91 -25.70
CA SER A 906 -12.02 -17.05 -24.56
C SER A 906 -13.12 -18.10 -24.71
N TYR A 907 -13.32 -18.68 -25.90
CA TYR A 907 -14.36 -19.67 -26.17
C TYR A 907 -13.79 -21.01 -26.66
N GLY A 908 -13.88 -22.04 -25.82
CA GLY A 908 -13.61 -23.43 -26.23
C GLY A 908 -14.68 -23.91 -27.20
N ALA A 909 -14.31 -24.14 -28.46
CA ALA A 909 -15.24 -24.48 -29.53
C ALA A 909 -15.64 -25.95 -29.55
N TYR A 910 -14.67 -26.84 -29.32
CA TYR A 910 -14.82 -28.27 -29.02
C TYR A 910 -13.47 -28.90 -28.60
N ASP A 911 -13.53 -30.08 -27.98
CA ASP A 911 -12.40 -30.96 -27.69
C ASP A 911 -12.77 -32.38 -28.20
N GLY A 912 -11.92 -33.00 -29.01
CA GLY A 912 -12.22 -34.35 -29.52
C GLY A 912 -11.18 -34.95 -30.48
N PRO A 913 -11.24 -36.27 -30.72
CA PRO A 913 -10.20 -37.06 -31.40
C PRO A 913 -10.15 -36.88 -32.93
N ALA A 914 -10.90 -35.93 -33.49
CA ALA A 914 -10.98 -35.67 -34.93
C ALA A 914 -10.63 -34.21 -35.27
N ASN A 915 -9.83 -33.55 -34.42
CA ASN A 915 -9.44 -32.16 -34.62
C ASN A 915 -8.46 -32.01 -35.79
N SER A 916 -8.54 -30.90 -36.52
CA SER A 916 -7.62 -30.50 -37.59
C SER A 916 -7.66 -28.99 -37.74
N VAL A 917 -6.61 -28.39 -38.35
CA VAL A 917 -6.60 -26.96 -38.69
C VAL A 917 -7.85 -26.58 -39.49
N SER A 918 -8.20 -27.36 -40.51
CA SER A 918 -9.37 -27.11 -41.35
C SER A 918 -10.70 -27.19 -40.58
N SER A 919 -10.90 -28.21 -39.74
CA SER A 919 -12.16 -28.38 -38.99
C SER A 919 -12.33 -27.33 -37.90
N CYS A 920 -11.25 -26.94 -37.22
CA CYS A 920 -11.30 -25.90 -36.19
C CYS A 920 -11.62 -24.53 -36.79
N LEU A 921 -10.91 -24.12 -37.84
CA LEU A 921 -11.12 -22.81 -38.48
C LEU A 921 -12.49 -22.73 -39.19
N THR A 922 -12.97 -23.82 -39.79
CA THR A 922 -14.36 -23.90 -40.28
C THR A 922 -15.36 -23.70 -39.13
N GLY A 923 -15.12 -24.35 -37.99
CA GLY A 923 -15.99 -24.26 -36.80
C GLY A 923 -16.01 -22.87 -36.16
N CYS A 924 -14.88 -22.16 -36.12
CA CYS A 924 -14.82 -20.79 -35.62
C CYS A 924 -15.49 -19.80 -36.58
N GLY A 925 -15.17 -19.87 -37.88
CA GLY A 925 -15.78 -19.02 -38.90
C GLY A 925 -17.30 -19.20 -38.97
N GLY A 926 -17.79 -20.45 -38.96
CA GLY A 926 -19.22 -20.76 -38.96
C GLY A 926 -19.97 -20.36 -37.67
N LYS A 927 -19.26 -19.95 -36.61
CA LYS A 927 -19.80 -19.36 -35.38
C LYS A 927 -19.63 -17.82 -35.33
N GLY A 928 -19.11 -17.19 -36.40
CA GLY A 928 -18.88 -15.75 -36.47
C GLY A 928 -17.61 -15.25 -35.77
N TYR A 929 -16.70 -16.14 -35.37
CA TYR A 929 -15.44 -15.77 -34.72
C TYR A 929 -14.34 -15.51 -35.76
N VAL A 930 -13.64 -14.38 -35.62
CA VAL A 930 -12.55 -13.97 -36.52
C VAL A 930 -11.18 -14.51 -36.10
N TYR A 931 -11.05 -15.03 -34.87
CA TYR A 931 -9.88 -15.78 -34.41
C TYR A 931 -10.24 -17.25 -34.17
N GLY A 932 -9.33 -18.14 -34.57
CA GLY A 932 -9.35 -19.56 -34.25
C GLY A 932 -7.98 -20.01 -33.75
N GLY A 933 -7.94 -20.95 -32.82
CA GLY A 933 -6.71 -21.42 -32.20
C GLY A 933 -6.77 -22.90 -31.87
N LEU A 934 -5.66 -23.60 -32.07
CA LEU A 934 -5.55 -25.04 -31.86
C LEU A 934 -4.57 -25.34 -30.73
N GLU A 935 -4.98 -26.18 -29.78
CA GLU A 935 -4.18 -26.54 -28.60
C GLU A 935 -4.12 -28.06 -28.42
N PHE A 936 -3.01 -28.54 -27.84
CA PHE A 936 -2.82 -29.91 -27.36
C PHE A 936 -3.20 -31.03 -28.34
N GLY A 937 -3.12 -30.79 -29.65
CA GLY A 937 -3.49 -31.75 -30.71
C GLY A 937 -4.99 -31.96 -30.94
N GLN A 938 -5.83 -31.81 -29.92
CA GLN A 938 -7.25 -32.20 -29.95
C GLN A 938 -8.24 -31.08 -29.60
N GLN A 939 -7.76 -29.92 -29.18
CA GLN A 939 -8.60 -28.83 -28.69
C GLN A 939 -8.69 -27.70 -29.72
N CYS A 940 -9.88 -27.10 -29.82
CA CYS A 940 -10.16 -25.98 -30.71
C CYS A 940 -10.80 -24.84 -29.91
N PHE A 941 -10.24 -23.64 -30.04
CA PHE A 941 -10.69 -22.41 -29.40
C PHE A 941 -11.01 -21.35 -30.45
N CYS A 942 -11.95 -20.45 -30.15
CA CYS A 942 -12.31 -19.32 -31.00
C CYS A 942 -12.38 -18.02 -30.19
N GLY A 943 -12.29 -16.89 -30.87
CA GLY A 943 -12.49 -15.58 -30.27
C GLY A 943 -12.95 -14.51 -31.27
N SER A 944 -13.71 -13.53 -30.77
CA SER A 944 -13.94 -12.26 -31.49
C SER A 944 -12.85 -11.24 -31.18
N THR A 945 -12.18 -11.42 -30.05
CA THR A 945 -11.00 -10.68 -29.59
C THR A 945 -9.87 -11.66 -29.32
N PHE A 946 -8.64 -11.14 -29.32
CA PHE A 946 -7.41 -11.89 -29.08
C PHE A 946 -6.66 -11.20 -27.93
N THR A 947 -6.53 -11.87 -26.79
CA THR A 947 -5.87 -11.28 -25.61
C THR A 947 -4.36 -11.42 -25.80
N SER A 948 -3.74 -10.36 -26.30
CA SER A 948 -2.36 -10.38 -26.79
C SER A 948 -1.36 -10.80 -25.71
N LYS A 949 -0.49 -11.75 -26.08
CA LYS A 949 0.71 -12.16 -25.35
C LYS A 949 1.87 -12.23 -26.35
N THR A 950 3.11 -12.12 -25.90
CA THR A 950 4.28 -12.31 -26.75
C THR A 950 4.23 -13.68 -27.45
N ALA A 951 4.37 -13.70 -28.77
CA ALA A 951 4.50 -14.94 -29.52
C ALA A 951 5.74 -15.71 -29.04
N THR A 952 5.58 -16.99 -28.78
CA THR A 952 6.64 -17.88 -28.32
C THR A 952 7.26 -18.64 -29.51
N ALA A 953 8.38 -19.33 -29.28
CA ALA A 953 9.02 -20.11 -30.33
C ALA A 953 8.03 -21.13 -30.93
N SER A 954 7.96 -21.20 -32.26
CA SER A 954 7.06 -22.11 -32.99
C SER A 954 7.27 -23.58 -32.64
N SER A 955 8.44 -23.95 -32.11
CA SER A 955 8.75 -25.26 -31.53
C SER A 955 7.80 -25.69 -30.39
N ASN A 956 7.13 -24.74 -29.73
CA ASN A 956 6.16 -25.04 -28.67
C ASN A 956 4.80 -25.50 -29.22
N CYS A 957 4.49 -25.17 -30.49
CA CYS A 957 3.24 -25.54 -31.16
C CYS A 957 3.45 -26.63 -32.22
N GLN A 958 4.14 -27.71 -31.85
CA GLN A 958 4.50 -28.81 -32.75
C GLN A 958 3.72 -30.11 -32.48
N TYR A 959 2.60 -30.07 -31.75
CA TYR A 959 1.76 -31.26 -31.56
C TYR A 959 0.94 -31.48 -32.83
N HIS A 960 0.93 -32.70 -33.35
CA HIS A 960 0.11 -33.04 -34.51
C HIS A 960 -1.38 -33.07 -34.17
N CYS A 961 -2.23 -32.74 -35.14
CA CYS A 961 -3.67 -32.78 -34.96
C CYS A 961 -4.21 -34.21 -34.83
N SER A 962 -5.11 -34.43 -33.86
CA SER A 962 -5.67 -35.76 -33.55
C SER A 962 -6.43 -36.40 -34.71
N GLY A 963 -7.08 -35.60 -35.56
CA GLY A 963 -7.77 -36.04 -36.78
C GLY A 963 -6.97 -35.84 -38.07
N ASP A 964 -5.79 -35.23 -38.02
CA ASP A 964 -4.92 -35.01 -39.18
C ASP A 964 -3.44 -34.96 -38.77
N SER A 965 -2.72 -36.07 -38.94
CA SER A 965 -1.30 -36.15 -38.60
C SER A 965 -0.39 -35.28 -39.47
N ALA A 966 -0.87 -34.67 -40.57
CA ALA A 966 -0.10 -33.73 -41.36
C ALA A 966 -0.17 -32.28 -40.83
N GLY A 967 -1.24 -31.95 -40.09
CA GLY A 967 -1.43 -30.62 -39.48
C GLY A 967 -0.81 -30.50 -38.08
N LEU A 968 -0.44 -29.27 -37.71
CA LEU A 968 -0.04 -28.90 -36.35
C LEU A 968 -1.22 -28.25 -35.61
N CYS A 969 -1.34 -28.55 -34.32
CA CYS A 969 -2.46 -28.19 -33.45
C CYS A 969 -1.96 -27.77 -32.05
N GLY A 970 -1.07 -26.78 -32.01
CA GLY A 970 -0.56 -26.22 -30.77
C GLY A 970 0.38 -27.16 -29.99
N GLY A 971 0.33 -27.07 -28.67
CA GLY A 971 1.14 -27.84 -27.73
C GLY A 971 0.51 -27.84 -26.33
N PHE A 972 1.26 -28.27 -25.31
CA PHE A 972 0.77 -28.29 -23.91
C PHE A 972 0.86 -26.91 -23.26
N ASN A 973 -0.29 -26.24 -23.02
CA ASN A 973 -0.40 -24.82 -22.67
C ASN A 973 0.14 -23.88 -23.76
N TYR A 974 0.05 -24.29 -25.02
CA TYR A 974 0.42 -23.45 -26.17
C TYR A 974 -0.60 -23.58 -27.30
N VAL A 975 -1.23 -22.46 -27.67
CA VAL A 975 -2.23 -22.39 -28.73
C VAL A 975 -1.63 -21.78 -29.99
N ASP A 976 -1.87 -22.44 -31.12
CA ASP A 976 -1.44 -21.97 -32.45
C ASP A 976 -2.60 -21.20 -33.09
N VAL A 977 -2.42 -19.90 -33.35
CA VAL A 977 -3.53 -18.95 -33.60
C VAL A 977 -3.56 -18.46 -35.03
N TYR A 978 -4.78 -18.32 -35.55
CA TYR A 978 -5.10 -17.86 -36.90
C TYR A 978 -6.17 -16.77 -36.87
N TYR A 979 -6.11 -15.86 -37.84
CA TYR A 979 -7.05 -14.74 -37.98
C TYR A 979 -7.66 -14.67 -39.38
N ALA A 980 -8.98 -14.47 -39.45
CA ALA A 980 -9.72 -14.23 -40.68
C ALA A 980 -9.97 -12.74 -40.89
N ALA A 981 -9.34 -12.16 -41.91
CA ALA A 981 -9.57 -10.77 -42.31
C ALA A 981 -10.93 -10.63 -43.03
N SER A 982 -11.98 -10.28 -42.25
CA SER A 982 -13.30 -9.78 -42.69
C SER A 982 -13.95 -10.52 -43.88
N GLY A 983 -14.75 -11.55 -43.59
CA GLY A 983 -15.54 -12.27 -44.60
C GLY A 983 -16.54 -13.28 -44.03
N LEU A 984 -17.07 -13.02 -42.83
CA LEU A 984 -18.06 -13.88 -42.16
C LEU A 984 -19.45 -13.25 -42.35
N HIS A 985 -20.33 -13.97 -43.03
CA HIS A 985 -21.72 -13.61 -43.32
C HIS A 985 -22.69 -14.33 -42.39
#